data_AF-A0AB38GTZ0-F1
#
_entry.id   AF-A0AB38GTZ0-F1
#
_cell.length_a   1.000
_cell.length_b   1.000
_cell.length_c   1.000
_cell.angle_alpha   90.00
_cell.angle_beta   90.00
_cell.angle_gamma   90.00
#
_symmetry.space_group_name_H-M   'P 1'
#
loop_
_entity.id
_entity.type
_entity.pdbx_description
1 polymer ?
#
loop_
_entity_poly.entity_id
_entity_poly.type
_entity_poly.pdbx_seq_one_letter_code
_entity_poly.pdbx_strand_id
1 'polypeptide(L)'
;MNDVTVVTSVTYPSPESLALVADVQYHEPYLSAALNRKFRGIVDPGFYAGFLPKPGGGMNLLITSVDGDKTAGAASVDIGEFYQVTIQHRKDISLALNAGKKYAIVLKGRYLLGEDTYQVNTASHIHAAEFVARTYTDSYQLGDGELLVCTVNIPAGVSTITQEMIDTSERINRTIGIDISDSVTSTRSDVAASSLAVKKAYDLAKSKYTAQDATTTQKGIVQLSSDTNSTSETLAATPKAVKAAYDLAAGKAPSSHTHPWNQITGVPTASLTAKGITQLSSATNSTSEVLAATPKAVKAAYDLANGKYTAQDATTTQKGIVQLSSDTNSTSETLAATPKAVKAAYDLAAGKAPSSHTHPWNQITGVPTASLTAKGITQLSSATNSTSEVLAATPKAVKAAYDLANGKYTAQDATTTQKGIVQLSSDTNSTSETLAATPKAVKAAYDLAAGKAPSSHTHPWNQITGVPTASLTAKGITQLSSATNSTSEVLAATPKAVKAAYDLANGKYTAQDATTTQKGIVQLSSDTNSTSETLAATPKAVKAAYDLAAGKAPSSHTHPWNQITGVPTASLTAKGITQLSSATNSTSEVLAATPKAVKAAYDLANGKQAADATLTALAALATAADKLPYFTGVDRAALTALTSVGRAILGKTSIQSVLDYLGLGEGSALPVGVPVPWPLETPPTGG
;
A
#
# COMPACT_ATOMS: atom_id res chain seq x y z
N MET A 1 18.61 -75.33 -32.54
CA MET A 1 17.89 -74.44 -33.49
C MET A 1 18.33 -73.03 -33.17
N ASN A 2 19.26 -72.50 -33.97
CA ASN A 2 19.70 -71.10 -33.87
C ASN A 2 18.72 -70.26 -34.67
N ASP A 3 17.83 -69.57 -33.99
CA ASP A 3 16.96 -68.58 -34.63
C ASP A 3 17.71 -67.24 -34.65
N VAL A 4 18.55 -67.07 -35.66
CA VAL A 4 19.15 -65.78 -35.98
C VAL A 4 18.13 -65.03 -36.82
N THR A 5 17.28 -64.25 -36.16
CA THR A 5 16.45 -63.26 -36.83
C THR A 5 17.35 -62.22 -37.45
N VAL A 6 17.45 -62.26 -38.78
CA VAL A 6 18.07 -61.22 -39.59
C VAL A 6 17.34 -59.92 -39.30
N VAL A 7 18.01 -58.98 -38.63
CA VAL A 7 17.59 -57.58 -38.58
C VAL A 7 17.70 -57.06 -40.00
N THR A 8 16.60 -57.07 -40.73
CA THR A 8 16.49 -56.38 -42.02
C THR A 8 16.82 -54.92 -41.77
N SER A 9 17.88 -54.41 -42.40
CA SER A 9 18.27 -53.00 -42.31
C SER A 9 17.13 -52.13 -42.84
N VAL A 10 16.38 -51.49 -41.93
CA VAL A 10 15.37 -50.49 -42.29
C VAL A 10 16.11 -49.27 -42.84
N THR A 11 15.78 -48.88 -44.06
CA THR A 11 16.36 -47.70 -44.71
C THR A 11 15.42 -46.51 -44.47
N TYR A 12 15.97 -45.44 -43.91
CA TYR A 12 15.23 -44.21 -43.61
C TYR A 12 15.43 -43.19 -44.76
N PRO A 13 14.39 -42.48 -45.21
CA PRO A 13 14.56 -41.36 -46.13
C PRO A 13 15.34 -40.23 -45.45
N SER A 14 16.13 -39.47 -46.21
CA SER A 14 16.82 -38.29 -45.66
C SER A 14 15.77 -37.27 -45.14
N PRO A 15 15.85 -36.82 -43.87
CA PRO A 15 14.90 -35.83 -43.32
C PRO A 15 14.84 -34.51 -44.10
N GLU A 16 15.86 -34.19 -44.89
CA GLU A 16 15.95 -32.99 -45.72
C GLU A 16 15.27 -33.18 -47.09
N SER A 17 14.94 -34.42 -47.46
CA SER A 17 14.28 -34.75 -48.73
C SER A 17 12.75 -34.66 -48.65
N LEU A 18 12.17 -34.76 -47.44
CA LEU A 18 10.73 -34.75 -47.20
C LEU A 18 10.18 -33.33 -47.05
N ALA A 19 9.07 -33.03 -47.74
CA ALA A 19 8.38 -31.75 -47.65
C ALA A 19 7.50 -31.62 -46.40
N LEU A 20 6.92 -32.74 -45.94
CA LEU A 20 6.21 -32.87 -44.67
C LEU A 20 6.89 -33.93 -43.81
N VAL A 21 7.04 -33.62 -42.52
CA VAL A 21 7.64 -34.52 -41.52
C VAL A 21 6.71 -34.57 -40.32
N ALA A 22 6.22 -35.74 -39.93
CA ALA A 22 5.49 -35.89 -38.67
C ALA A 22 6.51 -36.21 -37.57
N ASP A 23 6.63 -35.34 -36.57
CA ASP A 23 7.52 -35.52 -35.43
C ASP A 23 6.99 -36.68 -34.57
N VAL A 24 7.90 -37.54 -34.09
CA VAL A 24 7.64 -38.60 -33.10
C VAL A 24 6.80 -39.78 -33.67
N GLN A 25 7.47 -40.71 -34.38
CA GLN A 25 6.84 -41.85 -35.07
C GLN A 25 7.15 -43.22 -34.44
N TYR A 26 6.47 -44.27 -34.93
CA TYR A 26 6.72 -45.66 -34.53
C TYR A 26 8.15 -46.11 -34.89
N HIS A 27 8.75 -46.99 -34.08
CA HIS A 27 10.18 -47.36 -34.04
C HIS A 27 11.18 -46.36 -33.40
N GLU A 28 10.75 -45.21 -32.89
CA GLU A 28 11.51 -44.50 -31.85
C GLU A 28 11.33 -45.22 -30.50
N PRO A 29 12.39 -45.75 -29.85
CA PRO A 29 12.22 -46.68 -28.73
C PRO A 29 11.50 -46.01 -27.55
N TYR A 30 10.26 -46.44 -27.30
CA TYR A 30 9.41 -46.18 -26.11
C TYR A 30 8.98 -44.73 -25.79
N LEU A 31 9.51 -43.70 -26.46
CA LEU A 31 9.12 -42.31 -26.20
C LEU A 31 7.89 -41.86 -26.97
N SER A 32 7.66 -42.37 -28.19
CA SER A 32 6.77 -41.69 -29.13
C SER A 32 5.30 -41.74 -28.74
N ALA A 33 4.78 -42.92 -28.41
CA ALA A 33 3.41 -43.08 -27.94
C ALA A 33 3.12 -42.39 -26.60
N ALA A 34 4.11 -42.27 -25.71
CA ALA A 34 3.95 -41.62 -24.41
C ALA A 34 3.99 -40.10 -24.54
N LEU A 35 4.87 -39.56 -25.39
CA LEU A 35 5.01 -38.14 -25.65
C LEU A 35 3.80 -37.58 -26.43
N ASN A 36 3.36 -38.29 -27.47
CA ASN A 36 2.17 -37.90 -28.25
C ASN A 36 0.88 -37.89 -27.41
N ARG A 37 0.78 -38.78 -26.41
CA ARG A 37 -0.31 -38.75 -25.41
C ARG A 37 -0.19 -37.62 -24.39
N LYS A 38 1.04 -37.18 -24.08
CA LYS A 38 1.26 -36.05 -23.15
C LYS A 38 0.96 -34.71 -23.80
N PHE A 39 1.24 -34.55 -25.09
CA PHE A 39 0.87 -33.35 -25.82
C PHE A 39 -0.64 -33.23 -26.02
N ARG A 40 -1.34 -34.37 -26.15
CA ARG A 40 -2.81 -34.41 -26.15
C ARG A 40 -3.37 -33.77 -24.87
N GLY A 41 -4.11 -32.68 -25.03
CA GLY A 41 -4.68 -31.90 -23.93
C GLY A 41 -3.77 -30.78 -23.37
N ILE A 42 -2.53 -30.64 -23.86
CA ILE A 42 -1.64 -29.51 -23.58
C ILE A 42 -1.62 -28.53 -24.76
N VAL A 43 -1.60 -29.07 -25.98
CA VAL A 43 -1.58 -28.29 -27.23
C VAL A 43 -2.88 -28.58 -27.98
N ASP A 44 -3.59 -27.56 -28.46
CA ASP A 44 -4.82 -27.73 -29.24
C ASP A 44 -4.50 -28.11 -30.70
N PRO A 45 -5.33 -28.89 -31.40
CA PRO A 45 -5.14 -29.12 -32.82
C PRO A 45 -5.28 -27.81 -33.62
N GLY A 46 -4.37 -27.59 -34.57
CA GLY A 46 -4.34 -26.38 -35.41
C GLY A 46 -2.97 -26.05 -36.01
N PHE A 47 -2.89 -24.94 -36.75
CA PHE A 47 -1.69 -24.46 -37.41
C PHE A 47 -1.01 -23.35 -36.61
N TYR A 48 0.31 -23.48 -36.37
CA TYR A 48 1.11 -22.58 -35.53
C TYR A 48 2.08 -21.70 -36.31
N ALA A 49 2.46 -22.13 -37.51
CA ALA A 49 3.30 -21.39 -38.45
C ALA A 49 3.17 -22.01 -39.85
N GLY A 50 3.38 -21.22 -40.91
CA GLY A 50 3.44 -21.73 -42.29
C GLY A 50 2.14 -22.35 -42.79
N PHE A 51 2.22 -23.32 -43.71
CA PHE A 51 1.07 -23.98 -44.36
C PHE A 51 0.12 -23.00 -45.07
N LEU A 52 0.68 -21.97 -45.71
CA LEU A 52 -0.11 -20.90 -46.32
C LEU A 52 -0.44 -21.24 -47.78
N PRO A 53 -1.72 -21.35 -48.16
CA PRO A 53 -2.10 -21.60 -49.55
C PRO A 53 -1.97 -20.32 -50.38
N LYS A 54 -1.35 -20.44 -51.54
CA LYS A 54 -1.11 -19.38 -52.53
C LYS A 54 -1.31 -19.94 -53.94
N PRO A 55 -1.61 -19.10 -54.94
CA PRO A 55 -1.55 -19.48 -56.34
C PRO A 55 -0.16 -19.99 -56.72
N GLY A 56 -0.06 -21.21 -57.28
CA GLY A 56 1.19 -21.84 -57.71
C GLY A 56 1.51 -21.69 -59.20
N GLY A 57 0.65 -20.99 -59.95
CA GLY A 57 0.72 -20.87 -61.41
C GLY A 57 -0.08 -21.96 -62.13
N GLY A 58 -0.85 -21.57 -63.16
CA GLY A 58 -1.79 -22.49 -63.81
C GLY A 58 -2.84 -23.03 -62.83
N MET A 59 -3.20 -24.30 -62.99
CA MET A 59 -4.18 -25.00 -62.15
C MET A 59 -3.57 -25.60 -60.87
N ASN A 60 -2.46 -25.04 -60.39
CA ASN A 60 -1.77 -25.51 -59.20
C ASN A 60 -1.99 -24.59 -58.00
N LEU A 61 -2.34 -25.19 -56.87
CA LEU A 61 -2.33 -24.55 -55.56
C LEU A 61 -0.98 -24.82 -54.90
N LEU A 62 -0.24 -23.77 -54.58
CA LEU A 62 1.01 -23.86 -53.84
C LEU A 62 0.72 -23.69 -52.34
N ILE A 63 1.11 -24.65 -51.53
CA ILE A 63 1.12 -24.49 -50.07
C ILE A 63 2.56 -24.16 -49.69
N THR A 64 2.78 -22.97 -49.15
CA THR A 64 4.11 -22.52 -48.74
C THR A 64 4.39 -22.79 -47.26
N SER A 65 5.63 -23.18 -47.00
CA SER A 65 6.18 -23.43 -45.67
C SER A 65 6.59 -22.14 -44.94
N VAL A 66 6.87 -21.08 -45.70
CA VAL A 66 7.40 -19.81 -45.19
C VAL A 66 6.29 -18.87 -44.78
N ASP A 67 6.39 -18.35 -43.55
CA ASP A 67 5.52 -17.31 -42.99
C ASP A 67 6.39 -16.22 -42.36
N GLY A 68 6.69 -15.17 -43.14
CA GLY A 68 7.61 -14.10 -42.74
C GLY A 68 9.03 -14.62 -42.47
N ASP A 69 9.54 -14.42 -41.25
CA ASP A 69 10.89 -14.80 -40.82
C ASP A 69 11.02 -16.30 -40.45
N LYS A 70 9.92 -17.06 -40.43
CA LYS A 70 9.92 -18.47 -40.04
C LYS A 70 10.31 -19.35 -41.22
N THR A 71 11.28 -20.24 -41.01
CA THR A 71 11.85 -21.11 -42.04
C THR A 71 11.13 -22.46 -42.22
N ALA A 72 10.13 -22.76 -41.38
CA ALA A 72 9.32 -23.98 -41.48
C ALA A 72 7.92 -23.75 -40.89
N GLY A 73 6.93 -24.44 -41.45
CA GLY A 73 5.58 -24.50 -40.89
C GLY A 73 5.47 -25.55 -39.79
N ALA A 74 4.54 -25.33 -38.85
CA ALA A 74 4.22 -26.26 -37.77
C ALA A 74 2.70 -26.39 -37.59
N ALA A 75 2.20 -27.61 -37.47
CA ALA A 75 0.80 -27.92 -37.19
C ALA A 75 0.71 -29.05 -36.16
N SER A 76 -0.34 -29.05 -35.34
CA SER A 76 -0.63 -30.15 -34.41
C SER A 76 -1.96 -30.80 -34.79
N VAL A 77 -1.98 -32.12 -34.91
CA VAL A 77 -3.13 -32.90 -35.40
C VAL A 77 -3.49 -33.98 -34.39
N ASP A 78 -4.76 -34.01 -33.99
CA ASP A 78 -5.30 -35.07 -33.14
C ASP A 78 -5.63 -36.30 -33.97
N ILE A 79 -5.19 -37.47 -33.50
CA ILE A 79 -5.40 -38.77 -34.14
C ILE A 79 -6.05 -39.71 -33.11
N GLY A 80 -7.27 -40.13 -33.40
CA GLY A 80 -8.12 -40.88 -32.49
C GLY A 80 -8.38 -40.13 -31.19
N GLU A 81 -8.69 -40.88 -30.13
CA GLU A 81 -9.01 -40.31 -28.81
C GLU A 81 -7.75 -39.94 -28.01
N PHE A 82 -6.61 -40.59 -28.27
CA PHE A 82 -5.48 -40.58 -27.34
C PHE A 82 -4.23 -39.87 -27.87
N TYR A 83 -4.04 -39.73 -29.18
CA TYR A 83 -2.76 -39.30 -29.72
C TYR A 83 -2.84 -37.93 -30.36
N GLN A 84 -1.77 -37.16 -30.23
CA GLN A 84 -1.57 -35.93 -30.98
C GLN A 84 -0.20 -35.97 -31.64
N VAL A 85 -0.13 -35.59 -32.91
CA VAL A 85 1.10 -35.60 -33.71
C VAL A 85 1.38 -34.21 -34.24
N THR A 86 2.62 -33.77 -34.11
CA THR A 86 3.09 -32.50 -34.68
C THR A 86 3.62 -32.75 -36.08
N ILE A 87 3.23 -31.92 -37.05
CA ILE A 87 3.66 -31.99 -38.45
C ILE A 87 4.44 -30.72 -38.79
N GLN A 88 5.66 -30.90 -39.27
CA GLN A 88 6.49 -29.84 -39.82
C GLN A 88 6.37 -29.78 -41.35
N HIS A 89 6.24 -28.57 -41.87
CA HIS A 89 6.26 -28.28 -43.30
C HIS A 89 7.58 -27.59 -43.65
N ARG A 90 8.44 -28.29 -44.38
CA ARG A 90 9.83 -27.89 -44.63
C ARG A 90 10.08 -27.37 -46.05
N LYS A 91 9.26 -27.78 -47.01
CA LYS A 91 9.35 -27.36 -48.41
C LYS A 91 7.96 -27.18 -48.99
N ASP A 92 7.84 -26.21 -49.90
CA ASP A 92 6.58 -25.89 -50.54
C ASP A 92 6.06 -27.06 -51.39
N ILE A 93 4.75 -27.26 -51.35
CA ILE A 93 4.06 -28.36 -52.03
C ILE A 93 3.07 -27.78 -53.04
N SER A 94 3.13 -28.28 -54.28
CA SER A 94 2.21 -27.91 -55.35
C SER A 94 1.15 -28.99 -55.56
N LEU A 95 -0.12 -28.62 -55.48
CA LEU A 95 -1.28 -29.50 -55.67
C LEU A 95 -2.01 -29.14 -56.96
N ALA A 96 -2.12 -30.08 -57.89
CA ALA A 96 -2.88 -29.89 -59.13
C ALA A 96 -4.38 -30.08 -58.89
N LEU A 97 -5.20 -29.08 -59.25
CA LEU A 97 -6.66 -29.10 -59.11
C LEU A 97 -7.33 -28.97 -60.48
N ASN A 98 -8.61 -29.37 -60.58
CA ASN A 98 -9.37 -29.28 -61.83
C ASN A 98 -10.43 -28.17 -61.78
N ALA A 99 -10.72 -27.55 -62.93
CA ALA A 99 -11.71 -26.49 -63.01
C ALA A 99 -13.15 -27.00 -62.80
N GLY A 100 -14.05 -26.10 -62.39
CA GLY A 100 -15.48 -26.38 -62.21
C GLY A 100 -15.84 -27.16 -60.95
N LYS A 101 -14.96 -27.15 -59.94
CA LYS A 101 -15.17 -27.87 -58.66
C LYS A 101 -14.73 -26.99 -57.48
N LYS A 102 -15.37 -27.21 -56.33
CA LYS A 102 -14.91 -26.70 -55.04
C LYS A 102 -14.13 -27.78 -54.31
N TYR A 103 -12.96 -27.45 -53.80
CA TYR A 103 -12.07 -28.36 -53.08
C TYR A 103 -11.92 -27.94 -51.62
N ALA A 104 -11.84 -28.92 -50.72
CA ALA A 104 -11.24 -28.75 -49.40
C ALA A 104 -9.84 -29.34 -49.46
N ILE A 105 -8.87 -28.52 -49.06
CA ILE A 105 -7.47 -28.89 -48.99
C ILE A 105 -7.17 -29.19 -47.53
N VAL A 106 -6.86 -30.46 -47.27
CA VAL A 106 -6.77 -30.99 -45.92
C VAL A 106 -5.36 -31.48 -45.66
N LEU A 107 -4.79 -31.09 -44.53
CA LEU A 107 -3.58 -31.72 -43.99
C LEU A 107 -4.01 -32.95 -43.20
N LYS A 108 -3.53 -34.12 -43.61
CA LYS A 108 -3.82 -35.38 -42.93
C LYS A 108 -2.56 -35.91 -42.25
N GLY A 109 -2.63 -36.08 -40.93
CA GLY A 109 -1.63 -36.80 -40.14
C GLY A 109 -2.06 -38.25 -39.94
N ARG A 110 -1.11 -39.19 -39.92
CA ARG A 110 -1.36 -40.60 -39.64
C ARG A 110 -0.43 -41.12 -38.56
N TYR A 111 -1.00 -41.82 -37.59
CA TYR A 111 -0.26 -42.49 -36.53
C TYR A 111 -1.06 -43.69 -36.03
N LEU A 112 -0.54 -44.88 -36.26
CA LEU A 112 -1.08 -46.13 -35.73
C LEU A 112 0.07 -46.97 -35.17
N LEU A 113 -0.14 -47.55 -33.99
CA LEU A 113 0.86 -48.41 -33.37
C LEU A 113 1.05 -49.68 -34.21
N GLY A 114 2.28 -49.96 -34.64
CA GLY A 114 2.60 -51.17 -35.40
C GLY A 114 2.56 -51.01 -36.92
N GLU A 115 2.19 -49.83 -37.45
CA GLU A 115 2.28 -49.53 -38.87
C GLU A 115 3.52 -48.68 -39.19
N ASP A 116 4.30 -49.14 -40.16
CA ASP A 116 5.43 -48.39 -40.70
C ASP A 116 4.93 -47.36 -41.72
N THR A 117 5.31 -46.10 -41.54
CA THR A 117 5.12 -45.06 -42.56
C THR A 117 6.36 -44.96 -43.45
N TYR A 118 6.24 -44.29 -44.60
CA TYR A 118 7.35 -44.01 -45.51
C TYR A 118 8.50 -43.26 -44.81
N GLN A 119 8.19 -42.43 -43.80
CA GLN A 119 9.19 -41.67 -43.06
C GLN A 119 10.07 -42.56 -42.16
N VAL A 120 9.56 -43.72 -41.72
CA VAL A 120 10.31 -44.68 -40.90
C VAL A 120 10.77 -45.90 -41.67
N ASN A 121 10.19 -46.16 -42.85
CA ASN A 121 10.55 -47.27 -43.73
C ASN A 121 10.25 -46.90 -45.20
N THR A 122 11.29 -46.70 -46.02
CA THR A 122 11.11 -46.30 -47.44
C THR A 122 10.35 -47.31 -48.30
N ALA A 123 10.14 -48.55 -47.83
CA ALA A 123 9.32 -49.54 -48.53
C ALA A 123 7.81 -49.38 -48.25
N SER A 124 7.41 -48.56 -47.27
CA SER A 124 6.01 -48.32 -46.96
C SER A 124 5.35 -47.35 -47.94
N HIS A 125 4.12 -47.65 -48.36
CA HIS A 125 3.31 -46.75 -49.18
C HIS A 125 2.45 -45.79 -48.34
N ILE A 126 2.59 -45.82 -47.01
CA ILE A 126 1.79 -45.02 -46.08
C ILE A 126 2.56 -43.74 -45.75
N HIS A 127 2.05 -42.58 -46.14
CA HIS A 127 2.64 -41.30 -45.72
C HIS A 127 2.22 -40.96 -44.29
N ALA A 128 3.17 -40.50 -43.48
CA ALA A 128 2.89 -40.05 -42.11
C ALA A 128 2.13 -38.71 -42.07
N ALA A 129 2.38 -37.86 -43.06
CA ALA A 129 1.66 -36.61 -43.27
C ALA A 129 1.52 -36.37 -44.79
N GLU A 130 0.33 -35.99 -45.23
CA GLU A 130 0.04 -35.69 -46.64
C GLU A 130 -1.03 -34.61 -46.78
N PHE A 131 -1.04 -33.92 -47.92
CA PHE A 131 -2.18 -33.09 -48.30
C PHE A 131 -3.15 -33.88 -49.17
N VAL A 132 -4.43 -33.77 -48.86
CA VAL A 132 -5.51 -34.39 -49.62
C VAL A 132 -6.45 -33.31 -50.13
N ALA A 133 -6.66 -33.27 -51.44
CA ALA A 133 -7.69 -32.44 -52.05
C ALA A 133 -8.98 -33.26 -52.20
N ARG A 134 -10.05 -32.85 -51.51
CA ARG A 134 -11.37 -33.50 -51.60
C ARG A 134 -12.40 -32.56 -52.18
N THR A 135 -13.39 -33.08 -52.89
CA THR A 135 -14.52 -32.27 -53.33
C THR A 135 -15.27 -31.74 -52.10
N TYR A 136 -15.43 -30.43 -52.01
CA TYR A 136 -16.12 -29.76 -50.90
C TYR A 136 -17.60 -29.64 -51.19
N THR A 137 -18.42 -30.19 -50.31
CA THR A 137 -19.88 -30.03 -50.26
C THR A 137 -20.26 -29.34 -48.96
N ASP A 138 -21.46 -28.77 -48.87
CA ASP A 138 -21.92 -28.09 -47.64
C ASP A 138 -22.07 -29.04 -46.44
N SER A 139 -22.01 -30.35 -46.69
CA SER A 139 -22.02 -31.44 -45.71
C SER A 139 -20.62 -32.01 -45.41
N TYR A 140 -19.55 -31.38 -45.88
CA TYR A 140 -18.20 -31.89 -45.69
C TYR A 140 -17.83 -31.88 -44.20
N GLN A 141 -17.33 -33.01 -43.70
CA GLN A 141 -16.82 -33.16 -42.35
C GLN A 141 -15.37 -33.62 -42.42
N LEU A 142 -14.51 -33.04 -41.57
CA LEU A 142 -13.14 -33.49 -41.43
C LEU A 142 -13.11 -34.88 -40.80
N GLY A 143 -12.29 -35.76 -41.35
CA GLY A 143 -12.05 -37.08 -40.77
C GLY A 143 -11.12 -37.04 -39.56
N ASP A 144 -10.90 -38.19 -38.94
CA ASP A 144 -9.89 -38.33 -37.89
C ASP A 144 -8.48 -38.05 -38.44
N GLY A 145 -7.66 -37.31 -37.69
CA GLY A 145 -6.33 -36.91 -38.14
C GLY A 145 -6.31 -35.82 -39.23
N GLU A 146 -7.37 -35.04 -39.41
CA GLU A 146 -7.48 -34.06 -40.50
C GLU A 146 -7.66 -32.61 -40.02
N LEU A 147 -6.91 -31.69 -40.63
CA LEU A 147 -7.06 -30.24 -40.48
C LEU A 147 -7.35 -29.57 -41.82
N LEU A 148 -8.35 -28.68 -41.86
CA LEU A 148 -8.65 -27.89 -43.04
C LEU A 148 -7.63 -26.75 -43.22
N VAL A 149 -6.92 -26.76 -44.34
CA VAL A 149 -5.94 -25.71 -44.70
C VAL A 149 -6.64 -24.55 -45.38
N CYS A 150 -7.48 -24.85 -46.37
CA CYS A 150 -8.33 -23.90 -47.09
C CYS A 150 -9.42 -24.63 -47.87
N THR A 151 -10.43 -23.88 -48.29
CA THR A 151 -11.28 -24.28 -49.40
C THR A 151 -10.89 -23.51 -50.67
N VAL A 152 -10.97 -24.15 -51.83
CA VAL A 152 -10.66 -23.53 -53.11
C VAL A 152 -11.86 -23.68 -54.03
N ASN A 153 -12.51 -22.58 -54.37
CA ASN A 153 -13.66 -22.59 -55.27
C ASN A 153 -13.20 -22.21 -56.69
N ILE A 154 -13.15 -23.19 -57.59
CA ILE A 154 -12.65 -22.98 -58.96
C ILE A 154 -13.83 -22.98 -59.94
N PRO A 155 -14.23 -21.82 -60.50
CA PRO A 155 -15.29 -21.75 -61.50
C PRO A 155 -14.99 -22.58 -62.76
N ALA A 156 -16.03 -22.96 -63.49
CA ALA A 156 -15.87 -23.63 -64.79
C ALA A 156 -15.23 -22.67 -65.81
N GLY A 157 -14.31 -23.17 -66.65
CA GLY A 157 -13.65 -22.40 -67.71
C GLY A 157 -12.40 -21.60 -67.28
N VAL A 158 -12.02 -21.65 -65.99
CA VAL A 158 -10.79 -21.02 -65.48
C VAL A 158 -9.57 -21.91 -65.76
N SER A 159 -8.46 -21.29 -66.18
CA SER A 159 -7.17 -21.95 -66.45
C SER A 159 -6.09 -21.65 -65.40
N THR A 160 -6.37 -20.76 -64.45
CA THR A 160 -5.44 -20.37 -63.38
C THR A 160 -6.15 -20.17 -62.05
N ILE A 161 -5.62 -20.74 -60.95
CA ILE A 161 -6.11 -20.45 -59.60
C ILE A 161 -5.68 -19.04 -59.19
N THR A 162 -6.62 -18.21 -58.74
CA THR A 162 -6.34 -16.86 -58.22
C THR A 162 -6.47 -16.82 -56.70
N GLN A 163 -5.95 -15.77 -56.05
CA GLN A 163 -6.02 -15.62 -54.60
C GLN A 163 -7.46 -15.56 -54.09
N GLU A 164 -8.37 -14.95 -54.86
CA GLU A 164 -9.80 -14.82 -54.52
C GLU A 164 -10.55 -16.16 -54.51
N MET A 165 -10.01 -17.17 -55.20
CA MET A 165 -10.56 -18.51 -55.22
C MET A 165 -10.20 -19.31 -53.96
N ILE A 166 -9.26 -18.83 -53.14
CA ILE A 166 -8.74 -19.51 -51.95
C ILE A 166 -9.36 -18.87 -50.70
N ASP A 167 -10.11 -19.66 -49.95
CA ASP A 167 -10.71 -19.26 -48.67
C ASP A 167 -10.04 -19.99 -47.50
N THR A 168 -9.49 -19.21 -46.57
CA THR A 168 -8.79 -19.69 -45.36
C THR A 168 -9.56 -19.36 -44.08
N SER A 169 -10.79 -18.85 -44.17
CA SER A 169 -11.58 -18.42 -43.01
C SER A 169 -11.85 -19.53 -42.00
N GLU A 170 -12.03 -20.77 -42.48
CA GLU A 170 -12.25 -21.96 -41.66
C GLU A 170 -10.94 -22.61 -41.16
N ARG A 171 -9.77 -22.04 -41.48
CA ARG A 171 -8.47 -22.55 -41.04
C ARG A 171 -8.24 -22.24 -39.57
N ILE A 172 -7.91 -23.27 -38.78
CA ILE A 172 -7.67 -23.16 -37.33
C ILE A 172 -6.24 -22.68 -37.08
N ASN A 173 -6.00 -21.37 -37.11
CA ASN A 173 -4.72 -20.79 -36.72
C ASN A 173 -4.62 -20.66 -35.20
N ARG A 174 -3.52 -21.12 -34.63
CA ARG A 174 -3.25 -21.14 -33.19
C ARG A 174 -1.91 -20.46 -32.92
N THR A 175 -1.83 -19.71 -31.83
CA THR A 175 -0.57 -19.13 -31.35
C THR A 175 -0.16 -19.93 -30.11
N ILE A 176 0.95 -20.68 -30.15
CA ILE A 176 1.57 -21.20 -28.92
C ILE A 176 2.32 -20.03 -28.29
N GLY A 177 1.92 -19.67 -27.08
CA GLY A 177 2.64 -18.68 -26.27
C GLY A 177 1.69 -17.68 -25.63
N ILE A 178 1.82 -17.52 -24.33
CA ILE A 178 1.12 -16.54 -23.50
C ILE A 178 1.19 -15.16 -24.19
N ASP A 179 0.05 -14.52 -24.43
CA ASP A 179 -0.01 -13.20 -25.07
C ASP A 179 0.68 -12.17 -24.16
N ILE A 180 1.70 -11.46 -24.63
CA ILE A 180 2.34 -10.38 -23.84
C ILE A 180 1.54 -9.09 -24.05
N SER A 181 1.00 -8.53 -22.97
CA SER A 181 0.15 -7.34 -23.01
C SER A 181 0.68 -6.20 -22.13
N ASP A 182 0.45 -4.96 -22.59
CA ASP A 182 0.67 -3.73 -21.83
C ASP A 182 -0.49 -3.38 -20.87
N SER A 183 -1.55 -4.22 -20.86
CA SER A 183 -2.73 -4.04 -20.03
C SER A 183 -2.45 -4.43 -18.57
N VAL A 184 -2.87 -3.57 -17.63
CA VAL A 184 -2.74 -3.80 -16.18
C VAL A 184 -4.04 -4.29 -15.54
N THR A 185 -5.08 -4.53 -16.33
CA THR A 185 -6.43 -4.91 -15.87
C THR A 185 -6.94 -6.19 -16.51
N SER A 186 -6.07 -6.96 -17.17
CA SER A 186 -6.46 -8.22 -17.80
C SER A 186 -6.89 -9.23 -16.72
N THR A 187 -8.02 -9.89 -16.95
CA THR A 187 -8.52 -11.01 -16.12
C THR A 187 -8.24 -12.38 -16.76
N ARG A 188 -7.64 -12.37 -17.95
CA ARG A 188 -7.26 -13.56 -18.71
C ARG A 188 -5.97 -14.17 -18.15
N SER A 189 -5.98 -15.48 -17.90
CA SER A 189 -4.83 -16.23 -17.34
C SER A 189 -3.78 -16.62 -18.40
N ASP A 190 -4.11 -16.47 -19.69
CA ASP A 190 -3.26 -16.74 -20.84
C ASP A 190 -2.52 -15.48 -21.35
N VAL A 191 -2.47 -14.41 -20.55
CA VAL A 191 -1.81 -13.13 -20.88
C VAL A 191 -0.73 -12.79 -19.84
N ALA A 192 0.51 -12.60 -20.29
CA ALA A 192 1.64 -12.17 -19.46
C ALA A 192 1.79 -10.65 -19.51
N ALA A 193 2.15 -10.05 -18.37
CA ALA A 193 2.42 -8.62 -18.30
C ALA A 193 3.74 -8.26 -18.99
N SER A 194 3.72 -7.31 -19.92
CA SER A 194 4.94 -6.72 -20.45
C SER A 194 5.68 -5.90 -19.38
N SER A 195 6.95 -5.56 -19.62
CA SER A 195 7.69 -4.64 -18.74
C SER A 195 7.01 -3.26 -18.63
N LEU A 196 6.29 -2.82 -19.68
CA LEU A 196 5.49 -1.60 -19.67
C LEU A 196 4.23 -1.75 -18.83
N ALA A 197 3.53 -2.89 -18.87
CA ALA A 197 2.42 -3.19 -17.96
C ALA A 197 2.91 -3.20 -16.50
N VAL A 198 4.04 -3.85 -16.22
CA VAL A 198 4.65 -3.88 -14.87
C VAL A 198 5.01 -2.47 -14.42
N LYS A 199 5.60 -1.64 -15.29
CA LYS A 199 5.90 -0.23 -14.98
C LYS A 199 4.63 0.58 -14.72
N LYS A 200 3.60 0.45 -15.56
CA LYS A 200 2.29 1.11 -15.37
C LYS A 200 1.63 0.68 -14.06
N ALA A 201 1.67 -0.61 -13.71
CA ALA A 201 1.13 -1.12 -12.46
C ALA A 201 1.94 -0.61 -11.25
N TYR A 202 3.25 -0.54 -11.36
CA TYR A 202 4.13 0.07 -10.36
C TYR A 202 3.84 1.56 -10.18
N ASP A 203 3.71 2.33 -11.27
CA ASP A 203 3.42 3.77 -11.21
C ASP A 203 2.01 4.04 -10.66
N LEU A 204 1.02 3.18 -10.98
CA LEU A 204 -0.34 3.24 -10.43
C LEU A 204 -0.38 2.87 -8.94
N ALA A 205 0.37 1.85 -8.52
CA ALA A 205 0.54 1.53 -7.11
C ALA A 205 1.26 2.66 -6.38
N LYS A 206 2.33 3.21 -6.98
CA LYS A 206 3.07 4.35 -6.44
C LYS A 206 2.18 5.58 -6.31
N SER A 207 1.33 5.91 -7.29
CA SER A 207 0.41 7.05 -7.20
C SER A 207 -0.68 6.89 -6.15
N LYS A 208 -1.08 5.64 -5.84
CA LYS A 208 -1.99 5.33 -4.72
C LYS A 208 -1.31 5.41 -3.34
N TYR A 209 0.02 5.26 -3.27
CA TYR A 209 0.78 5.24 -2.01
C TYR A 209 1.68 6.48 -1.79
N THR A 210 1.87 7.34 -2.78
CA THR A 210 2.36 8.71 -2.58
C THR A 210 1.16 9.59 -2.27
N ALA A 211 1.00 9.96 -1.00
CA ALA A 211 0.06 11.02 -0.64
C ALA A 211 0.41 12.25 -1.50
N GLN A 212 -0.56 12.76 -2.26
CA GLN A 212 -0.37 13.98 -3.04
C GLN A 212 -0.34 15.19 -2.12
N ASP A 213 0.36 16.25 -2.53
CA ASP A 213 0.38 17.50 -1.78
C ASP A 213 -1.05 18.06 -1.68
N ALA A 214 -1.44 18.51 -0.48
CA ALA A 214 -2.76 19.11 -0.31
C ALA A 214 -2.82 20.48 -1.00
N THR A 215 -3.97 20.79 -1.56
CA THR A 215 -4.30 22.11 -2.08
C THR A 215 -5.51 22.66 -1.34
N THR A 216 -5.89 23.90 -1.62
CA THR A 216 -7.12 24.50 -1.06
C THR A 216 -8.41 23.81 -1.52
N THR A 217 -8.34 22.90 -2.50
CA THR A 217 -9.49 22.18 -3.08
C THR A 217 -9.36 20.65 -3.00
N GLN A 218 -8.21 20.11 -2.60
CA GLN A 218 -7.94 18.67 -2.56
C GLN A 218 -7.20 18.24 -1.29
N LYS A 219 -7.68 17.18 -0.63
CA LYS A 219 -7.04 16.61 0.57
C LYS A 219 -5.73 15.92 0.20
N GLY A 220 -4.67 16.17 0.98
CA GLY A 220 -3.33 15.64 0.75
C GLY A 220 -2.38 15.83 1.96
N ILE A 221 -1.08 15.61 1.76
CA ILE A 221 -0.02 15.90 2.74
C ILE A 221 0.42 17.37 2.63
N VAL A 222 0.70 18.02 3.76
CA VAL A 222 1.13 19.43 3.83
C VAL A 222 2.38 19.54 4.69
N GLN A 223 3.39 20.27 4.22
CA GLN A 223 4.57 20.57 5.03
C GLN A 223 4.25 21.65 6.08
N LEU A 224 4.72 21.45 7.31
CA LEU A 224 4.48 22.35 8.42
C LEU A 224 5.54 23.46 8.47
N SER A 225 5.12 24.73 8.56
CA SER A 225 6.01 25.88 8.77
C SER A 225 5.78 26.54 10.13
N SER A 226 6.86 27.01 10.75
CA SER A 226 6.84 27.81 11.98
C SER A 226 7.02 29.31 11.74
N ASP A 227 7.00 29.76 10.48
CA ASP A 227 7.16 31.17 10.13
C ASP A 227 5.87 31.95 10.40
N THR A 228 5.99 33.15 10.98
CA THR A 228 4.85 34.02 11.31
C THR A 228 4.50 35.00 10.19
N ASN A 229 5.24 35.00 9.09
CA ASN A 229 5.09 35.88 7.93
C ASN A 229 5.02 35.11 6.60
N SER A 230 4.75 33.80 6.64
CA SER A 230 4.62 33.00 5.43
C SER A 230 3.43 33.46 4.59
N THR A 231 3.65 33.60 3.29
CA THR A 231 2.60 33.84 2.28
C THR A 231 2.30 32.57 1.47
N SER A 232 2.84 31.41 1.89
CA SER A 232 2.67 30.16 1.15
C SER A 232 1.29 29.55 1.37
N GLU A 233 0.61 29.22 0.27
CA GLU A 233 -0.66 28.48 0.28
C GLU A 233 -0.46 26.95 0.31
N THR A 234 0.79 26.47 0.23
CA THR A 234 1.14 25.04 0.21
C THR A 234 1.73 24.53 1.53
N LEU A 235 1.89 25.40 2.54
CA LEU A 235 2.44 25.07 3.86
C LEU A 235 1.41 25.35 4.96
N ALA A 236 1.29 24.46 5.94
CA ALA A 236 0.40 24.63 7.08
C ALA A 236 1.14 25.23 8.28
N ALA A 237 0.52 26.20 8.94
CA ALA A 237 1.09 26.82 10.13
C ALA A 237 1.12 25.85 11.31
N THR A 238 2.29 25.68 11.92
CA THR A 238 2.45 24.96 13.18
C THR A 238 1.75 25.69 14.33
N PRO A 239 1.37 24.98 15.42
CA PRO A 239 0.91 25.63 16.65
C PRO A 239 1.91 26.67 17.20
N LYS A 240 3.20 26.50 16.94
CA LYS A 240 4.26 27.46 17.29
C LYS A 240 4.13 28.76 16.49
N ALA A 241 3.95 28.70 15.17
CA ALA A 241 3.70 29.89 14.34
C ALA A 241 2.42 30.61 14.77
N VAL A 242 1.33 29.86 14.96
CA VAL A 242 0.02 30.42 15.35
C VAL A 242 0.12 31.09 16.72
N LYS A 243 0.78 30.44 17.69
CA LYS A 243 1.00 31.04 19.02
C LYS A 243 1.92 32.25 18.95
N ALA A 244 2.99 32.23 18.15
CA ALA A 244 3.88 33.38 18.00
C ALA A 244 3.19 34.57 17.31
N ALA A 245 2.34 34.34 16.31
CA ALA A 245 1.53 35.37 15.67
C ALA A 245 0.47 35.93 16.64
N TYR A 246 -0.16 35.06 17.44
CA TYR A 246 -1.07 35.47 18.50
C TYR A 246 -0.36 36.30 19.59
N ASP A 247 0.80 35.85 20.08
CA ASP A 247 1.60 36.57 21.07
C ASP A 247 2.09 37.92 20.52
N LEU A 248 2.44 38.00 19.23
CA LEU A 248 2.79 39.25 18.55
C LEU A 248 1.59 40.20 18.43
N ALA A 249 0.41 39.70 18.09
CA ALA A 249 -0.82 40.48 18.04
C ALA A 249 -1.25 40.96 19.44
N ALA A 250 -1.15 40.09 20.44
CA ALA A 250 -1.42 40.41 21.84
C ALA A 250 -0.41 41.42 22.41
N GLY A 251 0.87 41.33 22.02
CA GLY A 251 1.92 42.28 22.40
C GLY A 251 1.83 43.63 21.68
N LYS A 252 1.11 43.70 20.55
CA LYS A 252 0.82 44.94 19.81
C LYS A 252 -0.41 45.70 20.32
N ALA A 253 -1.12 45.16 21.32
CA ALA A 253 -2.22 45.84 21.99
C ALA A 253 -1.77 46.30 23.40
N PRO A 254 -1.31 47.55 23.57
CA PRO A 254 -0.96 48.06 24.89
C PRO A 254 -2.24 48.23 25.73
N SER A 255 -2.22 47.77 26.97
CA SER A 255 -3.24 48.14 27.97
C SER A 255 -3.26 49.65 28.26
N SER A 256 -2.19 50.38 27.93
CA SER A 256 -2.18 51.84 27.78
C SER A 256 -1.14 52.27 26.75
N HIS A 257 -1.52 53.19 25.86
CA HIS A 257 -0.60 53.88 24.95
C HIS A 257 -0.82 55.40 25.08
N THR A 258 0.21 56.18 24.76
CA THR A 258 0.15 57.65 24.79
C THR A 258 0.19 58.19 23.37
N HIS A 259 -0.80 58.99 22.99
CA HIS A 259 -0.76 59.77 21.76
C HIS A 259 -0.37 61.21 22.09
N PRO A 260 0.57 61.82 21.33
CA PRO A 260 0.69 63.26 21.27
C PRO A 260 -0.67 63.87 20.91
N TRP A 261 -1.15 64.87 21.66
CA TRP A 261 -2.50 65.41 21.49
C TRP A 261 -2.76 65.90 20.04
N ASN A 262 -1.72 66.37 19.36
CA ASN A 262 -1.79 66.84 17.96
C ASN A 262 -1.99 65.72 16.92
N GLN A 263 -1.93 64.44 17.31
CA GLN A 263 -2.09 63.28 16.42
C GLN A 263 -3.45 62.58 16.55
N ILE A 264 -4.34 63.07 17.43
CA ILE A 264 -5.68 62.50 17.58
C ILE A 264 -6.62 63.19 16.59
N THR A 265 -6.79 62.60 15.41
CA THR A 265 -7.72 63.08 14.36
C THR A 265 -8.92 62.15 14.26
N GLY A 266 -10.13 62.69 14.37
CA GLY A 266 -11.39 61.93 14.17
C GLY A 266 -12.23 61.68 15.43
N VAL A 267 -11.76 62.08 16.62
CA VAL A 267 -12.58 62.11 17.84
C VAL A 267 -12.89 63.58 18.17
N PRO A 268 -14.16 64.00 18.22
CA PRO A 268 -14.51 65.38 18.54
C PRO A 268 -14.12 65.73 19.98
N THR A 269 -13.87 67.01 20.25
CA THR A 269 -13.72 67.53 21.61
C THR A 269 -15.04 67.42 22.36
N ALA A 270 -15.02 67.00 23.63
CA ALA A 270 -16.27 66.87 24.38
C ALA A 270 -16.94 68.24 24.56
N SER A 271 -18.27 68.27 24.44
CA SER A 271 -19.11 69.45 24.71
C SER A 271 -20.32 69.05 25.55
N LEU A 272 -21.16 70.01 25.93
CA LEU A 272 -22.41 69.76 26.65
C LEU A 272 -23.44 68.93 25.85
N THR A 273 -23.22 68.74 24.55
CA THR A 273 -24.15 68.06 23.63
C THR A 273 -23.52 66.91 22.85
N ALA A 274 -22.19 66.75 22.88
CA ALA A 274 -21.48 65.70 22.15
C ALA A 274 -20.40 65.04 23.03
N LYS A 275 -20.36 63.70 23.02
CA LYS A 275 -19.32 62.92 23.72
C LYS A 275 -18.00 63.02 22.95
N GLY A 276 -16.90 63.27 23.66
CA GLY A 276 -15.58 63.48 23.06
C GLY A 276 -14.45 63.40 24.07
N ILE A 277 -13.24 63.84 23.68
CA ILE A 277 -12.05 63.89 24.54
C ILE A 277 -11.77 65.33 25.03
N THR A 278 -11.31 65.50 26.27
CA THR A 278 -11.07 66.81 26.91
C THR A 278 -9.71 66.83 27.61
N GLN A 279 -8.91 67.87 27.41
CA GLN A 279 -7.66 68.05 28.15
C GLN A 279 -7.92 68.60 29.55
N LEU A 280 -7.18 68.10 30.54
CA LEU A 280 -7.28 68.54 31.93
C LEU A 280 -6.35 69.72 32.22
N SER A 281 -6.86 70.77 32.86
CA SER A 281 -6.08 71.95 33.26
C SER A 281 -6.07 72.14 34.78
N SER A 282 -4.91 72.52 35.33
CA SER A 282 -4.75 72.85 36.75
C SER A 282 -4.76 74.36 37.04
N ALA A 283 -5.09 75.20 36.06
CA ALA A 283 -5.19 76.63 36.24
C ALA A 283 -6.48 77.02 36.99
N THR A 284 -6.38 77.94 37.95
CA THR A 284 -7.51 78.45 38.75
C THR A 284 -8.25 79.62 38.11
N ASN A 285 -7.74 80.14 36.99
CA ASN A 285 -8.25 81.30 36.26
C ASN A 285 -8.47 81.02 34.77
N SER A 286 -8.64 79.74 34.39
CA SER A 286 -8.89 79.36 33.00
C SER A 286 -10.22 79.92 32.51
N THR A 287 -10.20 80.61 31.36
CA THR A 287 -11.41 81.05 30.64
C THR A 287 -11.81 80.09 29.51
N SER A 288 -11.08 78.99 29.34
CA SER A 288 -11.31 78.01 28.27
C SER A 288 -12.51 77.10 28.58
N GLU A 289 -13.47 77.04 27.66
CA GLU A 289 -14.65 76.15 27.72
C GLU A 289 -14.35 74.71 27.27
N VAL A 290 -13.20 74.47 26.65
CA VAL A 290 -12.80 73.16 26.08
C VAL A 290 -11.82 72.36 26.96
N LEU A 291 -11.47 72.87 28.14
CA LEU A 291 -10.56 72.23 29.11
C LEU A 291 -11.33 71.93 30.40
N ALA A 292 -11.19 70.73 30.96
CA ALA A 292 -11.81 70.37 32.23
C ALA A 292 -10.85 70.67 33.39
N ALA A 293 -11.36 71.27 34.47
CA ALA A 293 -10.57 71.58 35.65
C ALA A 293 -10.17 70.31 36.40
N THR A 294 -8.90 70.19 36.78
CA THR A 294 -8.44 69.10 37.65
C THR A 294 -8.95 69.29 39.09
N PRO A 295 -9.03 68.22 39.90
CA PRO A 295 -9.29 68.34 41.33
C PRO A 295 -8.33 69.28 42.05
N LYS A 296 -7.09 69.43 41.57
CA LYS A 296 -6.11 70.39 42.08
C LYS A 296 -6.50 71.84 41.79
N ALA A 297 -6.95 72.16 40.59
CA ALA A 297 -7.49 73.49 40.25
C ALA A 297 -8.74 73.81 41.08
N VAL A 298 -9.67 72.85 41.18
CA VAL A 298 -10.91 73.03 41.94
C VAL A 298 -10.61 73.24 43.42
N LYS A 299 -9.70 72.43 44.00
CA LYS A 299 -9.26 72.60 45.38
C LYS A 299 -8.52 73.92 45.59
N ALA A 300 -7.65 74.34 44.67
CA ALA A 300 -6.96 75.62 44.78
C ALA A 300 -7.90 76.83 44.63
N ALA A 301 -8.94 76.74 43.78
CA ALA A 301 -9.98 77.76 43.69
C ALA A 301 -10.87 77.79 44.94
N TYR A 302 -11.17 76.62 45.51
CA TYR A 302 -11.85 76.50 46.80
C TYR A 302 -11.00 77.10 47.93
N ASP A 303 -9.71 76.76 48.01
CA ASP A 303 -8.78 77.30 49.01
C ASP A 303 -8.60 78.83 48.83
N LEU A 304 -8.61 79.35 47.60
CA LEU A 304 -8.57 80.79 47.30
C LEU A 304 -9.88 81.50 47.68
N ALA A 305 -11.04 80.85 47.47
CA ALA A 305 -12.34 81.36 47.92
C ALA A 305 -12.46 81.32 49.45
N ASN A 306 -11.90 80.30 50.08
CA ASN A 306 -11.87 80.14 51.54
C ASN A 306 -10.87 81.08 52.21
N GLY A 307 -9.75 81.40 51.54
CA GLY A 307 -8.75 82.38 51.98
C GLY A 307 -9.15 83.85 51.78
N LYS A 308 -10.25 84.14 51.08
CA LYS A 308 -10.76 85.50 50.86
C LYS A 308 -11.66 86.04 51.99
N TYR A 309 -11.90 85.25 53.05
CA TYR A 309 -12.49 85.73 54.30
C TYR A 309 -11.40 86.30 55.24
N THR A 310 -10.86 87.45 54.87
CA THR A 310 -10.21 88.37 55.81
C THR A 310 -11.23 89.46 56.15
N ALA A 311 -11.72 89.49 57.39
CA ALA A 311 -12.73 90.45 57.83
C ALA A 311 -12.19 91.89 57.80
N GLN A 312 -12.98 92.82 57.26
CA GLN A 312 -12.85 94.27 57.40
C GLN A 312 -14.15 94.85 57.99
N ASP A 313 -14.03 95.97 58.70
CA ASP A 313 -15.14 96.66 59.39
C ASP A 313 -16.19 97.21 58.40
N ALA A 314 -17.47 97.20 58.81
CA ALA A 314 -18.57 97.70 57.97
C ALA A 314 -18.61 99.24 57.91
N THR A 315 -18.97 99.79 56.75
CA THR A 315 -19.32 101.22 56.59
C THR A 315 -20.69 101.34 55.90
N THR A 316 -21.26 102.53 55.85
CA THR A 316 -22.59 102.79 55.26
C THR A 316 -22.70 102.52 53.75
N THR A 317 -21.58 102.19 53.08
CA THR A 317 -21.53 101.81 51.67
C THR A 317 -20.93 100.41 51.42
N GLN A 318 -20.54 99.67 52.47
CA GLN A 318 -19.93 98.34 52.33
C GLN A 318 -20.21 97.41 53.54
N LYS A 319 -20.60 96.15 53.28
CA LYS A 319 -20.97 95.17 54.31
C LYS A 319 -19.73 94.60 55.05
N GLY A 320 -19.75 94.58 56.39
CA GLY A 320 -18.71 94.03 57.29
C GLY A 320 -19.25 93.68 58.69
N ILE A 321 -18.39 93.46 59.69
CA ILE A 321 -18.77 93.12 61.08
C ILE A 321 -19.08 94.40 61.90
N VAL A 322 -20.14 94.41 62.73
CA VAL A 322 -20.64 95.58 63.51
C VAL A 322 -20.79 95.24 65.01
N GLN A 323 -20.43 96.18 65.91
CA GLN A 323 -20.68 96.08 67.36
C GLN A 323 -22.11 96.51 67.74
N LEU A 324 -22.72 95.84 68.73
CA LEU A 324 -24.10 96.06 69.17
C LEU A 324 -24.22 97.01 70.38
N SER A 325 -25.14 98.00 70.34
CA SER A 325 -25.47 98.91 71.46
C SER A 325 -26.93 98.76 71.92
N SER A 326 -27.21 98.98 73.21
CA SER A 326 -28.55 98.87 73.81
C SER A 326 -29.15 100.21 74.24
N ASP A 327 -28.58 101.33 73.78
CA ASP A 327 -29.05 102.67 74.13
C ASP A 327 -30.26 103.08 73.26
N THR A 328 -31.29 103.65 73.87
CA THR A 328 -32.51 104.10 73.19
C THR A 328 -32.38 105.51 72.58
N ASN A 329 -31.20 106.13 72.68
CA ASN A 329 -30.90 107.48 72.19
C ASN A 329 -29.53 107.59 71.49
N SER A 330 -28.95 106.47 71.02
CA SER A 330 -27.66 106.50 70.33
C SER A 330 -27.74 107.28 69.02
N THR A 331 -26.76 108.15 68.79
CA THR A 331 -26.54 108.90 67.54
C THR A 331 -25.38 108.33 66.71
N SER A 332 -24.85 107.15 67.09
CA SER A 332 -23.75 106.50 66.37
C SER A 332 -24.21 105.83 65.09
N GLU A 333 -23.53 106.10 63.97
CA GLU A 333 -23.76 105.44 62.68
C GLU A 333 -22.97 104.12 62.51
N THR A 334 -22.10 103.77 63.47
CA THR A 334 -21.21 102.59 63.39
C THR A 334 -21.59 101.45 64.35
N LEU A 335 -22.70 101.59 65.09
CA LEU A 335 -23.18 100.59 66.07
C LEU A 335 -24.62 100.17 65.71
N ALA A 336 -24.93 98.88 65.80
CA ALA A 336 -26.30 98.37 65.54
C ALA A 336 -27.10 98.18 66.85
N ALA A 337 -28.37 98.60 66.87
CA ALA A 337 -29.23 98.54 68.05
C ALA A 337 -29.62 97.10 68.41
N THR A 338 -29.58 96.74 69.71
CA THR A 338 -30.02 95.41 70.18
C THR A 338 -31.56 95.30 70.21
N PRO A 339 -32.11 94.06 70.18
CA PRO A 339 -33.55 93.83 70.33
C PRO A 339 -34.17 94.47 71.59
N LYS A 340 -33.38 94.69 72.65
CA LYS A 340 -33.81 95.37 73.87
C LYS A 340 -34.09 96.86 73.63
N ALA A 341 -33.25 97.55 72.86
CA ALA A 341 -33.46 98.94 72.47
C ALA A 341 -34.63 99.09 71.48
N VAL A 342 -34.78 98.16 70.53
CA VAL A 342 -35.90 98.14 69.57
C VAL A 342 -37.24 97.86 70.25
N LYS A 343 -37.28 96.93 71.21
CA LYS A 343 -38.49 96.64 72.00
C LYS A 343 -38.91 97.84 72.86
N ALA A 344 -37.96 98.55 73.47
CA ALA A 344 -38.25 99.75 74.25
C ALA A 344 -38.78 100.92 73.40
N ALA A 345 -38.36 101.04 72.13
CA ALA A 345 -38.90 102.02 71.18
C ALA A 345 -40.30 101.64 70.65
N TYR A 346 -40.55 100.34 70.44
CA TYR A 346 -41.85 99.82 70.01
C TYR A 346 -42.93 99.95 71.12
N ASP A 347 -42.57 99.66 72.36
CA ASP A 347 -43.48 99.78 73.51
C ASP A 347 -43.88 101.26 73.79
N LEU A 348 -43.11 102.24 73.27
CA LEU A 348 -43.44 103.68 73.31
C LEU A 348 -44.41 104.12 72.18
N ALA A 349 -44.59 103.32 71.12
CA ALA A 349 -45.38 103.65 69.94
C ALA A 349 -46.77 103.00 69.89
N ALA A 350 -47.02 101.92 70.65
CA ALA A 350 -48.27 101.14 70.58
C ALA A 350 -49.45 101.67 71.44
N GLY A 351 -49.40 102.93 71.91
CA GLY A 351 -50.34 103.48 72.90
C GLY A 351 -51.57 104.27 72.40
N LYS A 352 -51.91 104.33 71.10
CA LYS A 352 -53.09 105.13 70.64
C LYS A 352 -53.96 104.48 69.52
N ALA A 353 -55.15 104.02 69.93
CA ALA A 353 -56.47 103.88 69.23
C ALA A 353 -56.84 102.64 68.33
N PRO A 354 -58.12 102.13 68.34
CA PRO A 354 -58.50 100.78 67.83
C PRO A 354 -59.60 100.66 66.71
N SER A 355 -59.61 99.47 66.05
CA SER A 355 -60.71 98.57 65.53
C SER A 355 -61.77 98.96 64.47
N SER A 356 -62.05 98.01 63.54
CA SER A 356 -62.92 97.98 62.33
C SER A 356 -64.47 97.88 62.48
N HIS A 357 -65.27 98.17 61.41
CA HIS A 357 -66.74 97.95 61.29
C HIS A 357 -67.29 97.58 59.85
N THR A 358 -68.58 97.17 59.72
CA THR A 358 -69.28 96.69 58.46
C THR A 358 -70.71 97.26 58.23
N HIS A 359 -71.26 97.28 56.98
CA HIS A 359 -72.63 97.78 56.61
C HIS A 359 -73.47 96.86 55.67
N PRO A 360 -74.82 96.90 55.68
CA PRO A 360 -75.73 96.20 54.74
C PRO A 360 -75.92 96.90 53.36
N TRP A 361 -76.05 96.12 52.27
CA TRP A 361 -75.99 96.55 50.86
C TRP A 361 -77.08 97.54 50.41
N ASN A 362 -78.25 97.51 51.03
CA ASN A 362 -79.43 98.29 50.66
C ASN A 362 -79.36 99.76 51.11
N GLN A 363 -78.30 100.17 51.81
CA GLN A 363 -78.06 101.52 52.29
C GLN A 363 -76.88 102.21 51.61
N ILE A 364 -76.32 101.61 50.56
CA ILE A 364 -75.23 102.20 49.77
C ILE A 364 -75.85 103.03 48.63
N THR A 365 -76.00 104.34 48.84
CA THR A 365 -76.40 105.30 47.80
C THR A 365 -75.21 106.18 47.43
N GLY A 366 -74.93 106.34 46.13
CA GLY A 366 -73.84 107.19 45.63
C GLY A 366 -72.58 106.47 45.14
N VAL A 367 -72.58 105.13 45.01
CA VAL A 367 -71.46 104.37 44.40
C VAL A 367 -71.99 103.61 43.17
N PRO A 368 -71.43 103.83 41.96
CA PRO A 368 -71.90 103.17 40.74
C PRO A 368 -71.56 101.66 40.72
N THR A 369 -72.35 100.88 39.97
CA THR A 369 -72.04 99.49 39.64
C THR A 369 -70.81 99.40 38.74
N ALA A 370 -69.97 98.36 38.94
CA ALA A 370 -68.74 98.22 38.17
C ALA A 370 -69.02 97.98 36.67
N SER A 371 -68.22 98.58 35.80
CA SER A 371 -68.23 98.34 34.36
C SER A 371 -66.80 98.18 33.84
N LEU A 372 -66.65 97.80 32.57
CA LEU A 372 -65.33 97.66 31.92
C LEU A 372 -64.54 98.99 31.84
N THR A 373 -65.19 100.13 32.10
CA THR A 373 -64.58 101.47 32.01
C THR A 373 -64.66 102.28 33.31
N ALA A 374 -65.36 101.80 34.34
CA ALA A 374 -65.50 102.48 35.63
C ALA A 374 -65.44 101.51 36.82
N LYS A 375 -64.64 101.87 37.84
CA LYS A 375 -64.57 101.12 39.10
C LYS A 375 -65.85 101.35 39.90
N GLY A 376 -66.45 100.27 40.39
CA GLY A 376 -67.71 100.28 41.13
C GLY A 376 -67.90 99.02 41.97
N ILE A 377 -69.08 98.85 42.54
CA ILE A 377 -69.46 97.68 43.35
C ILE A 377 -70.27 96.69 42.49
N THR A 378 -69.89 95.41 42.47
CA THR A 378 -70.53 94.35 41.64
C THR A 378 -70.99 93.18 42.49
N GLN A 379 -72.13 92.59 42.15
CA GLN A 379 -72.64 91.38 42.79
C GLN A 379 -72.00 90.12 42.22
N LEU A 380 -71.73 89.14 43.08
CA LEU A 380 -71.12 87.87 42.72
C LEU A 380 -72.20 86.84 42.34
N SER A 381 -72.03 86.13 41.22
CA SER A 381 -72.96 85.09 40.76
C SER A 381 -72.30 83.72 40.71
N SER A 382 -73.03 82.68 41.12
CA SER A 382 -72.57 81.28 41.11
C SER A 382 -73.22 80.41 40.03
N ALA A 383 -73.90 81.01 39.05
CA ALA A 383 -74.54 80.28 37.94
C ALA A 383 -73.51 79.89 36.85
N THR A 384 -73.61 78.67 36.32
CA THR A 384 -72.70 78.12 35.29
C THR A 384 -73.09 78.45 33.86
N ASN A 385 -74.26 79.05 33.65
CA ASN A 385 -74.82 79.40 32.35
C ASN A 385 -75.23 80.88 32.25
N SER A 386 -74.67 81.74 33.09
CA SER A 386 -74.99 83.17 33.06
C SER A 386 -74.41 83.84 31.81
N THR A 387 -75.24 84.59 31.11
CA THR A 387 -74.86 85.45 29.97
C THR A 387 -74.69 86.92 30.38
N SER A 388 -74.66 87.22 31.68
CA SER A 388 -74.61 88.60 32.21
C SER A 388 -73.19 89.14 32.28
N GLU A 389 -72.97 90.36 31.76
CA GLU A 389 -71.67 91.05 31.79
C GLU A 389 -71.47 91.93 33.05
N VAL A 390 -72.48 92.07 33.91
CA VAL A 390 -72.46 92.94 35.11
C VAL A 390 -72.26 92.19 36.43
N LEU A 391 -72.22 90.85 36.38
CA LEU A 391 -72.01 89.97 37.54
C LEU A 391 -70.63 89.32 37.46
N ALA A 392 -69.87 89.32 38.55
CA ALA A 392 -68.60 88.60 38.60
C ALA A 392 -68.83 87.13 39.00
N ALA A 393 -68.28 86.19 38.23
CA ALA A 393 -68.40 84.76 38.52
C ALA A 393 -67.68 84.40 39.83
N THR A 394 -68.34 83.64 40.70
CA THR A 394 -67.69 83.10 41.90
C THR A 394 -66.75 81.95 41.53
N PRO A 395 -65.78 81.63 42.41
CA PRO A 395 -64.98 80.41 42.28
C PRO A 395 -65.83 79.13 42.15
N LYS A 396 -67.06 79.13 42.70
CA LYS A 396 -68.01 78.00 42.56
C LYS A 396 -68.52 77.85 41.13
N ALA A 397 -68.90 78.94 40.45
CA ALA A 397 -69.30 78.90 39.04
C ALA A 397 -68.14 78.49 38.13
N VAL A 398 -66.95 79.04 38.36
CA VAL A 398 -65.74 78.72 37.59
C VAL A 398 -65.34 77.27 37.77
N LYS A 399 -65.37 76.76 39.01
CA LYS A 399 -65.08 75.35 39.30
C LYS A 399 -66.11 74.41 38.68
N ALA A 400 -67.40 74.75 38.70
CA ALA A 400 -68.43 73.92 38.09
C ALA A 400 -68.35 73.91 36.55
N ALA A 401 -67.94 75.01 35.90
CA ALA A 401 -67.66 75.02 34.45
C ALA A 401 -66.41 74.20 34.09
N TYR A 402 -65.37 74.25 34.94
CA TYR A 402 -64.18 73.41 34.81
C TYR A 402 -64.51 71.92 34.95
N ASP A 403 -65.29 71.55 35.97
CA ASP A 403 -65.71 70.17 36.21
C ASP A 403 -66.60 69.64 35.06
N LEU A 404 -67.42 70.50 34.42
CA LEU A 404 -68.23 70.13 33.23
C LEU A 404 -67.38 69.93 31.96
N ALA A 405 -66.30 70.69 31.80
CA ALA A 405 -65.34 70.52 30.70
C ALA A 405 -64.46 69.28 30.88
N ASN A 406 -64.15 68.92 32.13
CA ASN A 406 -63.37 67.72 32.47
C ASN A 406 -64.20 66.42 32.39
N GLY A 407 -65.53 66.51 32.44
CA GLY A 407 -66.44 65.35 32.38
C GLY A 407 -66.78 64.81 30.98
N LYS A 408 -66.35 65.47 29.88
CA LYS A 408 -66.73 65.10 28.50
C LYS A 408 -65.69 64.25 27.75
N TYR A 409 -64.58 63.86 28.39
CA TYR A 409 -63.59 62.93 27.84
C TYR A 409 -63.50 61.65 28.67
N THR A 410 -64.49 60.77 28.57
CA THR A 410 -64.37 59.37 29.03
C THR A 410 -63.75 58.53 27.92
N ALA A 411 -62.42 58.53 27.79
CA ALA A 411 -61.71 57.50 27.06
C ALA A 411 -61.35 56.38 28.05
N GLN A 412 -61.57 55.12 27.67
CA GLN A 412 -61.30 53.96 28.54
C GLN A 412 -59.81 53.59 28.57
N ASP A 413 -59.38 52.93 29.65
CA ASP A 413 -58.01 52.45 29.84
C ASP A 413 -57.64 51.40 28.79
N ALA A 414 -56.38 51.39 28.34
CA ALA A 414 -55.92 50.39 27.39
C ALA A 414 -55.72 49.02 28.05
N THR A 415 -56.02 47.96 27.32
CA THR A 415 -55.70 46.58 27.68
C THR A 415 -54.91 45.92 26.54
N THR A 416 -54.41 44.70 26.75
CA THR A 416 -53.72 43.94 25.70
C THR A 416 -54.62 43.58 24.50
N THR A 417 -55.93 43.78 24.61
CA THR A 417 -56.93 43.47 23.57
C THR A 417 -57.73 44.69 23.09
N GLN A 418 -57.57 45.87 23.70
CA GLN A 418 -58.31 47.08 23.35
C GLN A 418 -57.45 48.35 23.47
N LYS A 419 -57.50 49.21 22.46
CA LYS A 419 -56.79 50.51 22.48
C LYS A 419 -57.47 51.48 23.45
N GLY A 420 -56.68 52.16 24.28
CA GLY A 420 -57.14 53.13 25.27
C GLY A 420 -56.02 54.04 25.76
N ILE A 421 -56.23 54.75 26.86
CA ILE A 421 -55.21 55.60 27.51
C ILE A 421 -54.38 54.77 28.51
N VAL A 422 -53.08 55.03 28.62
CA VAL A 422 -52.15 54.32 29.53
C VAL A 422 -51.32 55.31 30.31
N GLN A 423 -51.19 55.10 31.62
CA GLN A 423 -50.32 55.90 32.49
C GLN A 423 -48.87 55.40 32.42
N LEU A 424 -47.91 56.32 32.30
CA LEU A 424 -46.49 55.99 32.22
C LEU A 424 -45.86 55.80 33.60
N SER A 425 -45.09 54.72 33.81
CA SER A 425 -44.29 54.51 35.03
C SER A 425 -42.80 54.50 34.73
N SER A 426 -42.01 55.07 35.65
CA SER A 426 -40.54 55.07 35.60
C SER A 426 -39.91 54.13 36.64
N ASP A 427 -40.70 53.25 37.25
CA ASP A 427 -40.24 52.29 38.24
C ASP A 427 -39.61 51.06 37.55
N THR A 428 -38.46 50.61 38.03
CA THR A 428 -37.73 49.45 37.45
C THR A 428 -38.20 48.10 37.98
N ASN A 429 -39.17 48.09 38.89
CA ASN A 429 -39.70 46.89 39.55
C ASN A 429 -41.24 46.86 39.57
N SER A 430 -41.91 47.63 38.70
CA SER A 430 -43.36 47.60 38.59
C SER A 430 -43.85 46.24 38.10
N THR A 431 -44.86 45.69 38.77
CA THR A 431 -45.56 44.46 38.36
C THR A 431 -46.91 44.73 37.70
N SER A 432 -47.19 46.01 37.35
CA SER A 432 -48.47 46.40 36.75
C SER A 432 -48.51 46.11 35.25
N GLU A 433 -49.59 45.47 34.80
CA GLU A 433 -49.86 45.23 33.37
C GLU A 433 -50.62 46.39 32.70
N THR A 434 -51.05 47.41 33.45
CA THR A 434 -51.83 48.56 32.96
C THR A 434 -51.03 49.85 32.84
N LEU A 435 -49.74 49.84 33.22
CA LEU A 435 -48.82 50.97 33.12
C LEU A 435 -47.78 50.73 32.03
N ALA A 436 -47.49 51.72 31.18
CA ALA A 436 -46.42 51.62 30.19
C ALA A 436 -45.10 52.14 30.77
N ALA A 437 -44.02 51.35 30.62
CA ALA A 437 -42.70 51.74 31.09
C ALA A 437 -42.12 52.90 30.26
N THR A 438 -41.56 53.91 30.91
CA THR A 438 -40.83 54.97 30.21
C THR A 438 -39.48 54.47 29.68
N PRO A 439 -38.91 55.10 28.65
CA PRO A 439 -37.54 54.79 28.20
C PRO A 439 -36.49 54.88 29.33
N LYS A 440 -36.74 55.73 30.34
CA LYS A 440 -35.89 55.84 31.54
C LYS A 440 -35.96 54.59 32.41
N ALA A 441 -37.16 54.05 32.68
CA ALA A 441 -37.31 52.77 33.39
C ALA A 441 -36.69 51.61 32.61
N VAL A 442 -36.95 51.54 31.30
CA VAL A 442 -36.40 50.47 30.45
C VAL A 442 -34.88 50.53 30.43
N LYS A 443 -34.29 51.71 30.25
CA LYS A 443 -32.83 51.89 30.29
C LYS A 443 -32.25 51.57 31.67
N ALA A 444 -32.89 52.00 32.75
CA ALA A 444 -32.42 51.73 34.10
C ALA A 444 -32.52 50.24 34.47
N ALA A 445 -33.59 49.55 34.07
CA ALA A 445 -33.72 48.10 34.24
C ALA A 445 -32.70 47.33 33.39
N TYR A 446 -32.44 47.79 32.15
CA TYR A 446 -31.40 47.24 31.29
C TYR A 446 -30.00 47.44 31.87
N ASP A 447 -29.67 48.65 32.33
CA ASP A 447 -28.39 48.95 32.98
C ASP A 447 -28.21 48.16 34.29
N LEU A 448 -29.30 47.94 35.05
CA LEU A 448 -29.30 47.10 36.26
C LEU A 448 -29.08 45.61 35.93
N ALA A 449 -29.71 45.10 34.86
CA ALA A 449 -29.52 43.73 34.39
C ALA A 449 -28.11 43.52 33.82
N ALA A 450 -27.59 44.49 33.06
CA ALA A 450 -26.23 44.48 32.51
C ALA A 450 -25.16 44.62 33.62
N GLY A 451 -25.43 45.41 34.68
CA GLY A 451 -24.53 45.58 35.81
C GLY A 451 -24.52 44.41 36.83
N LYS A 452 -25.55 43.56 36.81
CA LYS A 452 -25.68 42.37 37.68
C LYS A 452 -25.11 41.09 37.06
N ALA A 453 -24.69 41.11 35.79
CA ALA A 453 -24.08 39.97 35.12
C ALA A 453 -22.54 40.11 35.15
N PRO A 454 -21.83 39.45 36.08
CA PRO A 454 -20.38 39.35 35.97
C PRO A 454 -20.04 38.50 34.74
N SER A 455 -19.03 38.91 33.96
CA SER A 455 -18.50 38.12 32.84
C SER A 455 -17.95 36.76 33.28
N SER A 456 -17.70 36.56 34.59
CA SER A 456 -17.52 35.25 35.21
C SER A 456 -17.92 35.28 36.70
N HIS A 457 -18.58 34.24 37.18
CA HIS A 457 -18.76 33.96 38.61
C HIS A 457 -18.41 32.50 38.89
N THR A 458 -18.07 32.18 40.14
CA THR A 458 -17.67 30.84 40.57
C THR A 458 -18.68 30.29 41.56
N HIS A 459 -19.18 29.08 41.32
CA HIS A 459 -19.95 28.31 42.29
C HIS A 459 -19.11 27.17 42.85
N PRO A 460 -19.13 26.92 44.17
CA PRO A 460 -18.73 25.64 44.71
C PRO A 460 -19.53 24.53 44.04
N TRP A 461 -18.86 23.48 43.55
CA TRP A 461 -19.53 22.43 42.75
C TRP A 461 -20.71 21.76 43.48
N ASN A 462 -20.61 21.65 44.80
CA ASN A 462 -21.66 21.11 45.66
C ASN A 462 -22.92 22.00 45.80
N GLN A 463 -22.89 23.23 45.27
CA GLN A 463 -23.99 24.20 45.33
C GLN A 463 -24.72 24.37 43.98
N ILE A 464 -24.30 23.63 42.94
CA ILE A 464 -24.96 23.66 41.63
C ILE A 464 -26.08 22.62 41.63
N THR A 465 -27.32 23.05 41.87
CA THR A 465 -28.51 22.20 41.88
C THR A 465 -29.44 22.55 40.71
N GLY A 466 -30.00 21.54 40.04
CA GLY A 466 -30.98 21.74 38.95
C GLY A 466 -30.40 21.76 37.54
N VAL A 467 -29.09 21.59 37.37
CA VAL A 467 -28.44 21.37 36.05
C VAL A 467 -27.91 19.94 36.00
N PRO A 468 -28.37 19.09 35.06
CA PRO A 468 -27.91 17.71 34.96
C PRO A 468 -26.43 17.62 34.56
N THR A 469 -25.76 16.56 35.00
CA THR A 469 -24.41 16.22 34.55
C THR A 469 -24.45 15.84 33.07
N ALA A 470 -23.47 16.27 32.27
CA ALA A 470 -23.45 15.91 30.86
C ALA A 470 -23.28 14.39 30.68
N SER A 471 -23.99 13.81 29.71
CA SER A 471 -23.87 12.42 29.31
C SER A 471 -23.77 12.32 27.78
N LEU A 472 -23.58 11.10 27.27
CA LEU A 472 -23.59 10.83 25.82
C LEU A 472 -24.95 11.13 25.16
N THR A 473 -26.03 11.28 25.94
CA THR A 473 -27.40 11.44 25.46
C THR A 473 -28.07 12.74 25.93
N ALA A 474 -27.47 13.49 26.86
CA ALA A 474 -28.03 14.71 27.40
C ALA A 474 -26.95 15.78 27.64
N LYS A 475 -27.24 17.02 27.23
CA LYS A 475 -26.39 18.18 27.51
C LYS A 475 -26.44 18.52 29.01
N GLY A 476 -25.28 18.83 29.60
CA GLY A 476 -25.16 19.13 31.03
C GLY A 476 -23.81 19.74 31.40
N ILE A 477 -23.49 19.79 32.69
CA ILE A 477 -22.21 20.29 33.20
C ILE A 477 -21.26 19.14 33.58
N THR A 478 -19.95 19.32 33.40
CA THR A 478 -18.93 18.27 33.64
C THR A 478 -17.70 18.90 34.30
N GLN A 479 -17.14 18.26 35.32
CA GLN A 479 -15.88 18.70 35.93
C GLN A 479 -14.69 18.35 35.04
N LEU A 480 -13.70 19.25 34.99
CA LEU A 480 -12.46 19.02 34.27
C LEU A 480 -11.43 18.29 35.14
N SER A 481 -10.80 17.24 34.60
CA SER A 481 -9.73 16.50 35.28
C SER A 481 -8.40 16.62 34.54
N SER A 482 -7.32 16.79 35.32
CA SER A 482 -5.94 16.77 34.81
C SER A 482 -5.22 15.43 35.04
N ALA A 483 -5.93 14.41 35.53
CA ALA A 483 -5.36 13.08 35.74
C ALA A 483 -5.20 12.33 34.41
N THR A 484 -4.06 11.69 34.20
CA THR A 484 -3.74 10.92 32.98
C THR A 484 -4.25 9.47 33.01
N ASN A 485 -4.74 9.01 34.16
CA ASN A 485 -5.24 7.66 34.41
C ASN A 485 -6.70 7.66 34.91
N SER A 486 -7.45 8.73 34.66
CA SER A 486 -8.86 8.81 35.08
C SER A 486 -9.69 7.75 34.36
N THR A 487 -10.40 6.92 35.12
CA THR A 487 -11.40 5.96 34.60
C THR A 487 -12.82 6.52 34.65
N SER A 488 -12.98 7.79 35.05
CA SER A 488 -14.29 8.42 35.21
C SER A 488 -14.91 8.79 33.86
N GLU A 489 -16.15 8.37 33.64
CA GLU A 489 -16.97 8.75 32.48
C GLU A 489 -17.67 10.11 32.65
N VAL A 490 -17.62 10.69 33.86
CA VAL A 490 -18.29 11.96 34.21
C VAL A 490 -17.33 13.14 34.34
N LEU A 491 -16.04 12.96 34.05
CA LEU A 491 -15.02 14.00 34.06
C LEU A 491 -14.47 14.21 32.64
N ALA A 492 -14.37 15.46 32.20
CA ALA A 492 -13.75 15.78 30.91
C ALA A 492 -12.24 16.00 31.09
N ALA A 493 -11.43 15.38 30.23
CA ALA A 493 -9.98 15.52 30.30
C ALA A 493 -9.55 16.94 29.87
N THR A 494 -8.67 17.56 30.64
CA THR A 494 -8.05 18.83 30.25
C THR A 494 -7.02 18.61 29.12
N PRO A 495 -6.74 19.64 28.30
CA PRO A 495 -5.65 19.58 27.32
C PRO A 495 -4.29 19.18 27.93
N LYS A 496 -4.05 19.53 29.21
CA LYS A 496 -2.86 19.11 29.96
C LYS A 496 -2.82 17.60 30.19
N ALA A 497 -3.93 16.98 30.62
CA ALA A 497 -4.02 15.53 30.76
C ALA A 497 -3.86 14.81 29.43
N VAL A 498 -4.51 15.31 28.38
CA VAL A 498 -4.43 14.74 27.02
C VAL A 498 -3.01 14.82 26.49
N LYS A 499 -2.34 15.98 26.64
CA LYS A 499 -0.94 16.15 26.23
C LYS A 499 0.00 15.24 27.04
N ALA A 500 -0.20 15.13 28.35
CA ALA A 500 0.63 14.26 29.18
C ALA A 500 0.43 12.76 28.85
N ALA A 501 -0.79 12.33 28.53
CA ALA A 501 -1.06 10.98 28.03
C ALA A 501 -0.43 10.74 26.65
N TYR A 502 -0.48 11.73 25.76
CA TYR A 502 0.20 11.68 24.46
C TYR A 502 1.72 11.62 24.61
N ASP A 503 2.32 12.46 25.44
CA ASP A 503 3.76 12.47 25.71
C ASP A 503 4.20 11.14 26.34
N LEU A 504 3.38 10.55 27.23
CA LEU A 504 3.62 9.23 27.82
C LEU A 504 3.53 8.10 26.77
N ALA A 505 2.54 8.15 25.88
CA ALA A 505 2.42 7.21 24.77
C ALA A 505 3.62 7.34 23.82
N ASN A 506 4.00 8.57 23.47
CA ASN A 506 5.12 8.87 22.58
C ASN A 506 6.48 8.48 23.21
N GLY A 507 6.66 8.69 24.52
CA GLY A 507 7.86 8.27 25.25
C GLY A 507 8.01 6.75 25.38
N LYS A 508 6.89 6.01 25.38
CA LYS A 508 6.88 4.54 25.36
C LYS A 508 7.24 3.95 24.00
N TYR A 509 7.27 4.77 22.94
CA TYR A 509 7.79 4.44 21.60
C TYR A 509 9.27 4.84 21.43
N THR A 510 10.08 4.75 22.50
CA THR A 510 11.53 4.60 22.31
C THR A 510 11.78 3.16 21.91
N ALA A 511 11.76 2.89 20.61
CA ALA A 511 12.03 1.56 20.08
C ALA A 511 13.46 1.14 20.46
N GLN A 512 13.58 0.27 21.47
CA GLN A 512 14.84 -0.37 21.81
C GLN A 512 15.11 -1.51 20.85
N ASP A 513 16.38 -1.75 20.53
CA ASP A 513 16.78 -2.89 19.72
C ASP A 513 16.38 -4.19 20.41
N ALA A 514 15.88 -5.16 19.64
CA ALA A 514 15.55 -6.46 20.20
C ALA A 514 16.83 -7.22 20.56
N THR A 515 16.74 -8.00 21.64
CA THR A 515 17.76 -8.98 22.01
C THR A 515 17.12 -10.36 22.08
N THR A 516 17.93 -11.41 22.26
CA THR A 516 17.43 -12.78 22.43
C THR A 516 16.55 -12.95 23.68
N THR A 517 16.58 -11.99 24.62
CA THR A 517 15.81 -12.01 25.87
C THR A 517 14.79 -10.87 25.97
N GLN A 518 14.78 -9.91 25.04
CA GLN A 518 13.94 -8.72 25.12
C GLN A 518 13.34 -8.40 23.75
N LYS A 519 12.01 -8.21 23.70
CA LYS A 519 11.31 -7.77 22.48
C LYS A 519 11.71 -6.33 22.12
N GLY A 520 11.94 -6.06 20.84
CA GLY A 520 12.35 -4.74 20.33
C GLY A 520 12.29 -4.66 18.81
N ILE A 521 12.94 -3.65 18.22
CA ILE A 521 13.11 -3.49 16.77
C ILE A 521 14.38 -4.22 16.28
N VAL A 522 14.32 -4.81 15.09
CA VAL A 522 15.45 -5.54 14.48
C VAL A 522 15.59 -5.15 13.02
N GLN A 523 16.83 -4.92 12.60
CA GLN A 523 17.15 -4.68 11.19
C GLN A 523 17.21 -6.01 10.43
N LEU A 524 16.58 -6.05 9.25
CA LEU A 524 16.55 -7.23 8.41
C LEU A 524 17.84 -7.36 7.59
N SER A 525 18.44 -8.55 7.55
CA SER A 525 19.56 -8.88 6.65
C SER A 525 19.16 -9.95 5.64
N SER A 526 19.61 -9.78 4.41
CA SER A 526 19.44 -10.76 3.32
C SER A 526 20.73 -11.53 3.01
N ASP A 527 21.74 -11.43 3.88
CA ASP A 527 23.01 -12.11 3.72
C ASP A 527 22.86 -13.58 4.12
N THR A 528 23.43 -14.50 3.34
CA THR A 528 23.38 -15.94 3.59
C THR A 528 24.48 -16.43 4.54
N ASN A 529 25.38 -15.54 4.95
CA ASN A 529 26.54 -15.82 5.81
C ASN A 529 26.64 -14.85 7.00
N SER A 530 25.56 -14.15 7.35
CA SER A 530 25.56 -13.25 8.51
C SER A 530 25.79 -14.03 9.79
N THR A 531 26.73 -13.56 10.61
CA THR A 531 26.99 -14.04 11.98
C THR A 531 26.37 -13.14 13.04
N SER A 532 25.59 -12.12 12.64
CA SER A 532 25.01 -11.16 13.57
C SER A 532 23.81 -11.74 14.32
N GLU A 533 23.81 -11.59 15.63
CA GLU A 533 22.67 -11.93 16.51
C GLU A 533 21.66 -10.79 16.66
N THR A 534 21.96 -9.60 16.13
CA THR A 534 21.09 -8.40 16.20
C THR A 534 20.28 -8.15 14.92
N LEU A 535 20.54 -8.94 13.86
CA LEU A 535 19.85 -8.85 12.58
C LEU A 535 18.95 -10.07 12.38
N ALA A 536 17.73 -9.86 11.87
CA ALA A 536 16.86 -10.98 11.50
C ALA A 536 17.05 -11.34 10.03
N ALA A 537 17.26 -12.63 9.76
CA ALA A 537 17.36 -13.15 8.41
C ALA A 537 16.02 -13.01 7.67
N THR A 538 16.07 -12.49 6.44
CA THR A 538 14.88 -12.44 5.58
C THR A 538 14.55 -13.84 5.03
N PRO A 539 13.29 -14.10 4.64
CA PRO A 539 12.92 -15.31 3.91
C PRO A 539 13.77 -15.52 2.64
N LYS A 540 14.25 -14.43 2.03
CA LYS A 540 15.17 -14.47 0.88
C LYS A 540 16.54 -15.03 1.28
N ALA A 541 17.14 -14.59 2.39
CA ALA A 541 18.39 -15.17 2.90
C ALA A 541 18.24 -16.65 3.24
N VAL A 542 17.15 -17.00 3.94
CA VAL A 542 16.88 -18.39 4.33
C VAL A 542 16.70 -19.28 3.11
N LYS A 543 15.92 -18.85 2.12
CA LYS A 543 15.74 -19.58 0.86
C LYS A 543 17.05 -19.72 0.09
N ALA A 544 17.85 -18.65 -0.01
CA ALA A 544 19.12 -18.70 -0.71
C ALA A 544 20.15 -19.62 -0.02
N ALA A 545 20.21 -19.64 1.31
CA ALA A 545 21.04 -20.57 2.07
C ALA A 545 20.57 -22.03 1.89
N TYR A 546 19.25 -22.25 1.88
CA TYR A 546 18.66 -23.57 1.61
C TYR A 546 18.98 -24.05 0.18
N ASP A 547 18.77 -23.22 -0.83
CA ASP A 547 19.07 -23.54 -2.23
C ASP A 547 20.57 -23.82 -2.42
N LEU A 548 21.46 -23.06 -1.75
CA LEU A 548 22.90 -23.29 -1.76
C LEU A 548 23.28 -24.63 -1.11
N ALA A 549 22.67 -24.99 0.02
CA ALA A 549 22.87 -26.28 0.68
C ALA A 549 22.36 -27.44 -0.18
N ALA A 550 21.19 -27.29 -0.80
CA ALA A 550 20.62 -28.28 -1.72
C ALA A 550 21.48 -28.46 -2.98
N GLY A 551 22.05 -27.38 -3.53
CA GLY A 551 22.95 -27.45 -4.68
C GLY A 551 24.35 -28.01 -4.37
N LYS A 552 24.75 -28.02 -3.09
CA LYS A 552 26.06 -28.54 -2.62
C LYS A 552 26.04 -30.01 -2.22
N ALA A 553 24.88 -30.68 -2.26
CA ALA A 553 24.75 -32.11 -1.99
C ALA A 553 24.63 -32.88 -3.32
N PRO A 554 25.73 -33.12 -4.06
CA PRO A 554 25.66 -33.95 -5.24
C PRO A 554 25.33 -35.40 -4.85
N SER A 555 24.42 -36.03 -5.60
CA SER A 555 24.11 -37.46 -5.48
C SER A 555 25.33 -38.36 -5.73
N SER A 556 26.37 -37.84 -6.39
CA SER A 556 27.69 -38.47 -6.50
C SER A 556 28.79 -37.41 -6.40
N HIS A 557 29.75 -37.61 -5.50
CA HIS A 557 30.97 -36.82 -5.42
C HIS A 557 32.19 -37.75 -5.41
N THR A 558 33.34 -37.22 -5.80
CA THR A 558 34.61 -37.94 -5.82
C THR A 558 35.53 -37.34 -4.76
N HIS A 559 36.17 -38.21 -3.99
CA HIS A 559 37.22 -37.83 -3.05
C HIS A 559 38.55 -38.41 -3.54
N PRO A 560 39.64 -37.63 -3.50
CA PRO A 560 40.98 -38.20 -3.49
C PRO A 560 41.08 -39.23 -2.35
N TRP A 561 41.61 -40.42 -2.62
CA TRP A 561 41.64 -41.53 -1.65
C TRP A 561 42.31 -41.15 -0.32
N ASN A 562 43.31 -40.27 -0.37
CA ASN A 562 44.02 -39.76 0.81
C ASN A 562 43.23 -38.76 1.67
N GLN A 563 42.05 -38.34 1.23
CA GLN A 563 41.19 -37.38 1.93
C GLN A 563 39.98 -38.03 2.61
N ILE A 564 39.79 -39.35 2.45
CA ILE A 564 38.69 -40.08 3.10
C ILE A 564 39.12 -40.46 4.52
N THR A 565 38.68 -39.69 5.51
CA THR A 565 38.95 -39.92 6.94
C THR A 565 37.68 -40.30 7.69
N GLY A 566 37.77 -41.22 8.67
CA GLY A 566 36.64 -41.59 9.53
C GLY A 566 35.77 -42.74 9.01
N VAL A 567 36.05 -43.28 7.82
CA VAL A 567 35.45 -44.53 7.32
C VAL A 567 36.51 -45.64 7.39
N PRO A 568 36.27 -46.75 8.12
CA PRO A 568 37.24 -47.82 8.23
C PRO A 568 37.45 -48.54 6.89
N THR A 569 38.63 -49.15 6.72
CA THR A 569 38.90 -50.05 5.61
C THR A 569 38.02 -51.30 5.74
N ALA A 570 37.47 -51.80 4.62
CA ALA A 570 36.68 -53.02 4.63
C ALA A 570 37.52 -54.21 5.13
N SER A 571 36.92 -55.06 5.94
CA SER A 571 37.51 -56.32 6.42
C SER A 571 36.47 -57.43 6.39
N LEU A 572 36.89 -58.66 6.70
CA LEU A 572 35.98 -59.81 6.80
C LEU A 572 34.93 -59.66 7.92
N THR A 573 35.16 -58.76 8.89
CA THR A 573 34.32 -58.59 10.08
C THR A 573 33.69 -57.19 10.20
N ALA A 574 34.10 -56.23 9.37
CA ALA A 574 33.60 -54.86 9.42
C ALA A 574 33.41 -54.28 8.01
N LYS A 575 32.24 -53.68 7.78
CA LYS A 575 31.95 -52.93 6.56
C LYS A 575 32.85 -51.69 6.49
N GLY A 576 33.33 -51.36 5.31
CA GLY A 576 34.25 -50.25 5.08
C GLY A 576 34.49 -49.98 3.60
N ILE A 577 35.51 -49.20 3.29
CA ILE A 577 35.94 -48.89 1.91
C ILE A 577 37.15 -49.74 1.49
N THR A 578 37.24 -50.13 0.22
CA THR A 578 38.38 -50.85 -0.37
C THR A 578 38.66 -50.32 -1.79
N GLN A 579 39.93 -50.34 -2.20
CA GLN A 579 40.32 -50.01 -3.57
C GLN A 579 40.18 -51.25 -4.47
N LEU A 580 39.78 -51.02 -5.72
CA LEU A 580 39.65 -52.08 -6.72
C LEU A 580 40.95 -52.25 -7.51
N SER A 581 41.38 -53.49 -7.72
CA SER A 581 42.55 -53.85 -8.52
C SER A 581 42.17 -54.78 -9.68
N SER A 582 42.74 -54.51 -10.85
CA SER A 582 42.59 -55.38 -12.04
C SER A 582 43.81 -56.26 -12.31
N ALA A 583 44.76 -56.35 -11.38
CA ALA A 583 45.93 -57.23 -11.50
C ALA A 583 45.53 -58.70 -11.26
N THR A 584 46.00 -59.61 -12.11
CA THR A 584 45.72 -61.06 -12.03
C THR A 584 46.66 -61.83 -11.11
N ASN A 585 47.72 -61.19 -10.62
CA ASN A 585 48.74 -61.75 -9.75
C ASN A 585 48.86 -60.99 -8.41
N SER A 586 47.85 -60.21 -8.04
CA SER A 586 47.86 -59.44 -6.80
C SER A 586 47.86 -60.39 -5.59
N THR A 587 48.79 -60.15 -4.66
CA THR A 587 48.82 -60.81 -3.35
C THR A 587 48.20 -59.94 -2.24
N SER A 588 47.64 -58.78 -2.60
CA SER A 588 47.07 -57.84 -1.63
C SER A 588 45.75 -58.37 -1.05
N GLU A 589 45.67 -58.42 0.28
CA GLU A 589 44.46 -58.80 1.02
C GLU A 589 43.52 -57.62 1.30
N VAL A 590 43.95 -56.39 0.99
CA VAL A 590 43.18 -55.15 1.26
C VAL A 590 42.53 -54.56 0.01
N LEU A 591 42.88 -55.05 -1.17
CA LEU A 591 42.31 -54.63 -2.46
C LEU A 591 41.27 -55.65 -2.92
N ALA A 592 40.13 -55.18 -3.41
CA ALA A 592 39.14 -56.05 -4.03
C ALA A 592 39.45 -56.29 -5.52
N ALA A 593 39.34 -57.54 -5.98
CA ALA A 593 39.53 -57.86 -7.40
C ALA A 593 38.36 -57.36 -8.24
N THR A 594 38.66 -56.75 -9.41
CA THR A 594 37.63 -56.41 -10.39
C THR A 594 37.14 -57.66 -11.13
N PRO A 595 35.91 -57.63 -11.70
CA PRO A 595 35.45 -58.69 -12.60
C PRO A 595 36.42 -58.96 -13.75
N LYS A 596 37.15 -57.93 -14.22
CA LYS A 596 38.19 -58.07 -15.25
C LYS A 596 39.37 -58.94 -14.77
N ALA A 597 39.88 -58.71 -13.55
CA ALA A 597 40.95 -59.54 -12.99
C ALA A 597 40.50 -60.99 -12.81
N VAL A 598 39.30 -61.20 -12.26
CA VAL A 598 38.74 -62.54 -12.04
C VAL A 598 38.58 -63.28 -13.37
N LYS A 599 38.00 -62.62 -14.39
CA LYS A 599 37.86 -63.21 -15.72
C LYS A 599 39.21 -63.55 -16.35
N ALA A 600 40.18 -62.64 -16.29
CA ALA A 600 41.50 -62.86 -16.88
C ALA A 600 42.27 -63.98 -16.18
N ALA A 601 42.17 -64.12 -14.86
CA ALA A 601 42.74 -65.24 -14.12
C ALA A 601 42.08 -66.58 -14.50
N TYR A 602 40.74 -66.58 -14.67
CA TYR A 602 39.98 -67.75 -15.11
C TYR A 602 40.35 -68.19 -16.53
N ASP A 603 40.40 -67.24 -17.48
CA ASP A 603 40.80 -67.52 -18.87
C ASP A 603 42.24 -68.07 -18.93
N LEU A 604 43.16 -67.52 -18.12
CA LEU A 604 44.54 -68.01 -18.02
C LEU A 604 44.61 -69.43 -17.47
N ALA A 605 43.80 -69.78 -16.48
CA ALA A 605 43.70 -71.13 -15.94
C ALA A 605 43.16 -72.12 -16.98
N ASN A 606 42.11 -71.74 -17.73
CA ASN A 606 41.53 -72.59 -18.77
C ASN A 606 42.45 -72.82 -19.98
N GLY A 607 43.40 -71.92 -20.25
CA GLY A 607 44.39 -72.07 -21.32
C GLY A 607 45.60 -72.94 -20.98
N LYS A 608 45.71 -73.46 -19.75
CA LYS A 608 46.82 -74.33 -19.31
C LYS A 608 46.38 -75.79 -19.32
N GLN A 609 47.30 -76.68 -19.69
CA GLN A 609 47.10 -78.11 -19.47
C GLN A 609 47.06 -78.39 -17.96
N ALA A 610 46.13 -79.25 -17.51
CA ALA A 610 46.09 -79.68 -16.12
C ALA A 610 47.44 -80.29 -15.72
N ALA A 611 47.89 -80.01 -14.50
CA ALA A 611 49.13 -80.56 -13.99
C ALA A 611 49.05 -82.10 -14.01
N ASP A 612 49.88 -82.73 -14.84
CA ASP A 612 49.95 -84.17 -15.02
C ASP A 612 51.38 -84.65 -14.71
N ALA A 613 51.48 -85.65 -13.86
CA ALA A 613 52.76 -86.12 -13.34
C ALA A 613 53.60 -86.82 -14.43
N THR A 614 52.97 -87.52 -15.37
CA THR A 614 53.63 -88.17 -16.51
C THR A 614 54.21 -87.15 -17.47
N LEU A 615 53.45 -86.10 -17.81
CA LEU A 615 53.94 -85.02 -18.67
C LEU A 615 55.03 -84.18 -18.01
N THR A 616 54.93 -83.97 -16.69
CA THR A 616 55.99 -83.34 -15.91
C THR A 616 57.27 -84.17 -15.96
N ALA A 617 57.17 -85.49 -15.82
CA ALA A 617 58.31 -86.40 -15.90
C ALA A 617 58.98 -86.41 -17.28
N LEU A 618 58.19 -86.34 -18.36
CA LEU A 618 58.71 -86.23 -19.73
C LEU A 618 59.34 -84.85 -19.99
N ALA A 619 58.70 -83.75 -19.55
CA ALA A 619 59.20 -82.39 -19.70
C ALA A 619 60.49 -82.12 -18.89
N ALA A 620 60.70 -82.87 -17.80
CA ALA A 620 61.90 -82.81 -16.99
C ALA A 620 63.10 -83.56 -17.59
N LEU A 621 62.92 -84.33 -18.67
CA LEU A 621 64.04 -85.00 -19.34
C LEU A 621 64.95 -83.98 -20.01
N ALA A 622 66.25 -84.03 -19.71
CA ALA A 622 67.24 -83.19 -20.36
C ALA A 622 67.32 -83.52 -21.86
N THR A 623 66.99 -82.57 -22.73
CA THR A 623 67.07 -82.79 -24.17
C THR A 623 68.52 -83.07 -24.58
N ALA A 624 68.73 -84.18 -25.29
CA ALA A 624 70.05 -84.60 -25.73
C ALA A 624 69.94 -85.36 -27.06
N ALA A 625 70.92 -85.14 -27.95
CA ALA A 625 71.01 -85.88 -29.20
C ALA A 625 71.20 -87.38 -28.91
N ASP A 626 70.71 -88.22 -29.83
CA ASP A 626 70.91 -89.67 -29.80
C ASP A 626 70.40 -90.37 -28.53
N LYS A 627 69.40 -89.77 -27.87
CA LYS A 627 68.70 -90.35 -26.72
C LYS A 627 67.25 -90.66 -27.05
N LEU A 628 66.72 -91.75 -26.50
CA LEU A 628 65.31 -92.11 -26.57
C LEU A 628 64.67 -91.98 -25.18
N PRO A 629 63.58 -91.21 -25.01
CA PRO A 629 62.75 -91.24 -23.82
C PRO A 629 62.06 -92.60 -23.63
N TYR A 630 62.07 -93.11 -22.40
CA TYR A 630 61.32 -94.30 -22.01
C TYR A 630 60.85 -94.20 -20.56
N PHE A 631 59.79 -94.94 -20.21
CA PHE A 631 59.27 -94.96 -18.85
C PHE A 631 59.99 -95.99 -18.00
N THR A 632 60.43 -95.58 -16.81
CA THR A 632 61.05 -96.45 -15.81
C THR A 632 60.08 -96.85 -14.69
N GLY A 633 58.85 -96.36 -14.76
CA GLY A 633 57.77 -96.58 -13.80
C GLY A 633 56.62 -95.59 -14.03
N VAL A 634 55.55 -95.68 -13.24
CA VAL A 634 54.47 -94.69 -13.24
C VAL A 634 55.04 -93.31 -12.92
N ASP A 635 54.72 -92.31 -13.74
CA ASP A 635 55.19 -90.92 -13.62
C ASP A 635 56.72 -90.74 -13.56
N ARG A 636 57.46 -91.69 -14.17
CA ARG A 636 58.92 -91.64 -14.22
C ARG A 636 59.40 -91.96 -15.62
N ALA A 637 60.11 -91.02 -16.22
CA ALA A 637 60.78 -91.22 -17.49
C ALA A 637 62.29 -91.08 -17.32
N ALA A 638 63.04 -91.76 -18.19
CA ALA A 638 64.48 -91.63 -18.30
C ALA A 638 64.87 -91.61 -19.78
N LEU A 639 66.14 -91.29 -20.04
CA LEU A 639 66.73 -91.32 -21.36
C LEU A 639 67.69 -92.50 -21.47
N THR A 640 67.53 -93.30 -22.52
CA THR A 640 68.52 -94.31 -22.89
C THR A 640 69.30 -93.87 -24.12
N ALA A 641 70.54 -94.33 -24.26
CA ALA A 641 71.33 -94.08 -25.46
C ALA A 641 70.77 -94.90 -26.63
N LEU A 642 70.40 -94.22 -27.71
CA LEU A 642 70.02 -94.88 -28.95
C LEU A 642 71.27 -94.97 -29.82
N THR A 643 71.87 -96.16 -29.94
CA THR A 643 73.14 -96.34 -30.66
C THR A 643 73.00 -95.96 -32.14
N SER A 644 74.11 -95.63 -32.81
CA SER A 644 74.13 -95.37 -34.25
C SER A 644 73.55 -96.54 -35.05
N VAL A 645 73.84 -97.77 -34.62
CA VAL A 645 73.26 -99.03 -35.16
C VAL A 645 71.74 -99.06 -34.95
N GLY A 646 71.27 -98.78 -33.73
CA GLY A 646 69.83 -98.75 -33.42
C GLY A 646 69.08 -97.70 -34.25
N ARG A 647 69.64 -96.50 -34.41
CA ARG A 647 69.07 -95.46 -35.30
C ARG A 647 69.06 -95.91 -36.76
N ALA A 648 70.15 -96.54 -37.22
CA ALA A 648 70.26 -97.02 -38.58
C ALA A 648 69.23 -98.11 -38.89
N ILE A 649 68.92 -99.00 -37.94
CA ILE A 649 67.89 -100.05 -38.05
C ILE A 649 66.48 -99.44 -38.00
N LEU A 650 66.16 -98.62 -36.99
CA LEU A 650 64.84 -97.98 -36.87
C LEU A 650 64.50 -97.08 -38.06
N GLY A 651 65.52 -96.52 -38.72
CA GLY A 651 65.37 -95.72 -39.93
C GLY A 651 65.23 -96.53 -41.23
N LYS A 652 65.32 -97.87 -41.20
CA LYS A 652 65.09 -98.70 -42.39
C LYS A 652 63.59 -98.86 -42.65
N THR A 653 63.21 -98.70 -43.91
CA THR A 653 61.82 -98.74 -44.37
C THR A 653 61.34 -100.12 -44.82
N SER A 654 62.22 -101.13 -44.84
CA SER A 654 61.88 -102.50 -45.21
C SER A 654 62.75 -103.53 -44.49
N ILE A 655 62.24 -104.76 -44.41
CA ILE A 655 62.99 -105.92 -43.87
C ILE A 655 64.28 -106.13 -44.68
N GLN A 656 64.20 -106.02 -46.01
CA GLN A 656 65.37 -106.18 -46.88
C GLN A 656 66.49 -105.20 -46.53
N SER A 657 66.17 -103.91 -46.35
CA SER A 657 67.18 -102.90 -46.02
C SER A 657 67.79 -103.08 -44.61
N VAL A 658 67.11 -103.80 -43.71
CA VAL A 658 67.68 -104.24 -42.42
C VAL A 658 68.61 -105.43 -42.62
N LEU A 659 68.19 -106.43 -43.41
CA LEU A 659 69.02 -107.61 -43.74
C LEU A 659 70.32 -107.20 -44.44
N ASP A 660 70.24 -106.28 -45.40
CA ASP A 660 71.40 -105.74 -46.11
C ASP A 660 72.35 -105.02 -45.14
N TYR A 661 71.81 -104.24 -44.20
CA TYR A 661 72.60 -103.55 -43.17
C TYR A 661 73.31 -104.52 -42.21
N LEU A 662 72.73 -105.69 -41.95
CA LEU A 662 73.33 -106.74 -41.13
C LEU A 662 74.33 -107.62 -41.91
N GLY A 663 74.51 -107.39 -43.22
CA GLY A 663 75.35 -108.22 -44.08
C GLY A 663 74.72 -109.59 -44.42
N LEU A 664 73.40 -109.72 -44.25
CA LEU A 664 72.62 -110.91 -44.54
C LEU A 664 71.81 -110.78 -45.85
N GLY A 665 72.16 -109.81 -46.69
CA GLY A 665 71.59 -109.61 -48.03
C GLY A 665 72.22 -110.51 -49.10
N GLU A 666 71.86 -110.26 -50.36
CA GLU A 666 72.44 -110.96 -51.53
C GLU A 666 73.98 -110.84 -51.53
N GLY A 667 74.69 -111.97 -51.49
CA GLY A 667 76.16 -112.03 -51.47
C GLY A 667 76.82 -112.29 -50.11
N SER A 668 76.07 -112.67 -49.07
CA SER A 668 76.62 -113.07 -47.76
C SER A 668 77.66 -114.20 -47.84
N ALA A 669 78.64 -114.20 -46.92
CA ALA A 669 79.71 -115.22 -46.84
C ALA A 669 79.21 -116.65 -46.54
N LEU A 670 77.96 -116.80 -46.09
CA LEU A 670 77.24 -118.07 -46.00
C LEU A 670 75.87 -117.92 -46.67
N PRO A 671 75.78 -118.02 -48.00
CA PRO A 671 74.52 -117.93 -48.70
C PRO A 671 73.65 -119.15 -48.34
N VAL A 672 72.40 -118.91 -47.97
CA VAL A 672 71.43 -119.98 -47.70
C VAL A 672 71.32 -120.88 -48.93
N GLY A 673 71.66 -122.16 -48.79
CA GLY A 673 71.60 -123.17 -49.87
C GLY A 673 72.92 -123.50 -50.57
N VAL A 674 74.05 -122.92 -50.16
CA VAL A 674 75.38 -123.28 -50.70
C VAL A 674 76.06 -124.31 -49.80
N PRO A 675 76.48 -125.49 -50.32
CA PRO A 675 77.19 -126.49 -49.54
C PRO A 675 78.55 -125.98 -49.07
N VAL A 676 78.81 -126.03 -47.77
CA VAL A 676 80.11 -125.71 -47.18
C VAL A 676 80.84 -127.02 -46.86
N PRO A 677 82.07 -127.22 -47.34
CA PRO A 677 82.84 -128.43 -47.01
C PRO A 677 83.09 -128.47 -45.50
N TRP A 678 82.62 -129.54 -44.84
CA TRP A 678 82.83 -129.75 -43.41
C TRP A 678 83.86 -130.88 -43.20
N PRO A 679 84.94 -130.67 -42.44
CA PRO A 679 86.04 -131.63 -42.37
C PRO A 679 85.77 -132.88 -41.51
N LEU A 680 84.56 -133.05 -40.97
CA LEU A 680 84.16 -134.19 -40.12
C LEU A 680 82.88 -134.85 -40.64
N GLU A 681 82.73 -136.16 -40.45
CA GLU A 681 81.54 -136.94 -40.87
C GLU A 681 80.23 -136.46 -40.24
N THR A 682 80.32 -135.74 -39.13
CA THR A 682 79.17 -135.16 -38.44
C THR A 682 79.37 -133.65 -38.28
N PRO A 683 78.51 -132.80 -38.87
CA PRO A 683 78.53 -131.38 -38.57
C PRO A 683 78.19 -131.15 -37.09
N PRO A 684 78.79 -130.14 -36.42
CA PRO A 684 78.49 -129.82 -35.04
C PRO A 684 77.01 -129.45 -34.92
N THR A 685 76.37 -130.02 -33.90
CA THR A 685 75.02 -129.65 -33.48
C THR A 685 75.06 -128.28 -32.81
N GLY A 686 74.97 -127.22 -33.61
CA GLY A 686 74.89 -125.84 -33.14
C GLY A 686 74.93 -124.88 -34.32
N GLY A 687 73.76 -124.30 -34.64
CA GLY A 687 73.53 -123.41 -35.77
C GLY A 687 73.84 -121.95 -35.51
#